data_AF-A0A1J5B8U5-F1
#
_entry.id   AF-A0A1J5B8U5-F1
#
_cell.length_a   1.000
_cell.length_b   1.000
_cell.length_c   1.000
_cell.angle_alpha   90.00
_cell.angle_beta   90.00
_cell.angle_gamma   90.00
#
_symmetry.space_group_name_H-M   'P 1'
#
loop_
_entity.id
_entity.type
_entity.pdbx_description
1 polymer ?
#
loop_
_entity_poly.entity_id
_entity_poly.type
_entity_poly.pdbx_seq_one_letter_code
_entity_poly.pdbx_strand_id
1 'polypeptide(L)'
;MTKSLHFPLWWYKDSLIWWKRFFQNLLIFLDNKLAVSLMLKMLFIPLFHDASLLGRILSFIFRVVRVVVGGLIIILTVVSMIFWWLVWLALPIILIITMGWAGAGGLLLVGFLDAVKQWRQGDWDSEVKKIVQLAGKNSEVLKQLLGQNQTVKQILQLAEITEDLPANLELSEWLVKAKEEALILKAKYVGAKHLLLALLKQKDWRYEEAKSTVQWLEAQSRWGKTPFIWDKDYEPRPIGGIDRAWTGIPTPTLDKFSLDLTKMAQKHQLPEMFGKQEITEQMTQILSRREKNNVLVIGEPGSGKSTLIKSLAQEIVRGVKAKSLKFKRLISLDISRLAAGAGDAELNQRITEIIAEIKAAGNIILFVDEVHNLAMINQGSAESSDIFMALEPSLSEGEFQFIGATTTDNFKKYLEPNEAFSRLFEVVDLAEATPRQTLEILQYLAWEQQQTEAVAVTLIALQTIIELSQALIHDRVFPDRAVNILDEAIAVAKSKDLKLVTAADVRQLLTKKTKVPLNKLTGDDVNLLLNLEKKLHQRVIGQNQAIKAVSDALRRARTGLKDQHKPIASFLFAGPTGVGKTETAKTLAAEFFGSEKVMIRLDMSEFQTMESVDRLLELLTDAVDHQPYTLILLDEIEKAHAKIINLFLQVLDDARLTNLNGKTADFANTIIIATTNVGTSLKNNPKEAVVLEKIEAHFPPEWLNRFSGLIVFTPLSEKEAEAVMKLKLNQLSQKLLKQEIEISFAETVIKQLSREGFSTKWGGRQADRVIQEKVANLIAEKILKGEVKKRQPWILKNL
;
A
#
# COMPACT_ATOMS: atom_id res chain seq x y z
N MET A 1 -13.05 -24.93 36.68
CA MET A 1 -12.21 -26.04 37.19
C MET A 1 -12.50 -27.29 36.36
N THR A 2 -11.72 -27.57 35.32
CA THR A 2 -11.59 -28.90 34.65
C THR A 2 -10.44 -28.82 33.63
N LYS A 3 -9.22 -28.53 34.11
CA LYS A 3 -7.96 -28.74 33.36
C LYS A 3 -7.25 -30.03 33.80
N SER A 4 -7.87 -30.78 34.71
CA SER A 4 -7.32 -32.00 35.31
C SER A 4 -8.10 -33.19 34.77
N LEU A 5 -7.66 -33.79 33.67
CA LEU A 5 -7.87 -35.21 33.32
C LEU A 5 -7.16 -35.58 32.00
N HIS A 6 -5.99 -34.98 31.73
CA HIS A 6 -5.04 -35.45 30.70
C HIS A 6 -3.98 -36.41 31.28
N PHE A 7 -4.08 -36.71 32.58
CA PHE A 7 -2.97 -37.23 33.37
C PHE A 7 -2.35 -38.53 32.79
N PRO A 8 -3.08 -39.60 32.44
CA PRO A 8 -2.45 -40.89 32.11
C PRO A 8 -1.90 -41.01 30.67
N LEU A 9 -2.45 -40.25 29.72
CA LEU A 9 -2.08 -40.34 28.30
C LEU A 9 -1.03 -39.30 27.91
N TRP A 10 -1.06 -38.12 28.55
CA TRP A 10 0.08 -37.21 28.56
C TRP A 10 1.30 -37.85 29.24
N TRP A 11 1.08 -38.71 30.25
CA TRP A 11 2.12 -39.36 31.04
C TRP A 11 3.00 -40.39 30.31
N TYR A 12 2.49 -41.10 29.31
CA TYR A 12 3.23 -42.24 28.70
C TYR A 12 3.70 -42.03 27.26
N LYS A 13 2.84 -41.53 26.35
CA LYS A 13 3.21 -41.45 24.92
C LYS A 13 3.69 -40.06 24.52
N ASP A 14 2.93 -39.03 24.89
CA ASP A 14 3.30 -37.64 24.59
C ASP A 14 4.44 -37.15 25.49
N SER A 15 4.54 -37.62 26.74
CA SER A 15 5.65 -37.29 27.67
C SER A 15 7.01 -37.74 27.17
N LEU A 16 7.16 -38.93 26.58
CA LEU A 16 8.45 -39.42 26.10
C LEU A 16 8.94 -38.59 24.91
N ILE A 17 8.03 -38.26 23.99
CA ILE A 17 8.31 -37.37 22.86
C ILE A 17 8.61 -35.95 23.38
N TRP A 18 7.86 -35.48 24.37
CA TRP A 18 8.01 -34.18 25.01
C TRP A 18 9.36 -34.06 25.73
N TRP A 19 9.72 -35.03 26.59
CA TRP A 19 10.98 -35.07 27.33
C TRP A 19 12.17 -35.19 26.39
N LYS A 20 12.09 -36.05 25.36
CA LYS A 20 13.14 -36.14 24.33
C LYS A 20 13.35 -34.78 23.65
N ARG A 21 12.27 -34.12 23.23
CA ARG A 21 12.34 -32.81 22.57
C ARG A 21 12.86 -31.73 23.51
N PHE A 22 12.31 -31.65 24.72
CA PHE A 22 12.73 -30.70 25.74
C PHE A 22 14.20 -30.88 26.09
N PHE A 23 14.67 -32.12 26.24
CA PHE A 23 16.08 -32.44 26.47
C PHE A 23 16.97 -31.97 25.31
N GLN A 24 16.61 -32.30 24.07
CA GLN A 24 17.32 -31.84 22.88
C GLN A 24 17.37 -30.32 22.79
N ASN A 25 16.22 -29.66 22.91
CA ASN A 25 16.10 -28.21 22.77
C ASN A 25 16.78 -27.45 23.92
N LEU A 26 16.70 -27.94 25.15
CA LEU A 26 17.36 -27.33 26.30
C LEU A 26 18.88 -27.50 26.20
N LEU A 27 19.37 -28.68 25.81
CA LEU A 27 20.81 -28.89 25.60
C LEU A 27 21.33 -27.94 24.51
N ILE A 28 20.62 -27.82 23.39
CA ILE A 28 20.99 -26.89 22.34
C ILE A 28 20.93 -25.46 22.88
N PHE A 29 19.87 -25.05 23.59
CA PHE A 29 19.75 -23.73 24.21
C PHE A 29 20.91 -23.40 25.17
N LEU A 30 21.29 -24.34 26.04
CA LEU A 30 22.40 -24.19 26.97
C LEU A 30 23.74 -24.09 26.24
N ASP A 31 23.99 -24.98 25.27
CA ASP A 31 25.20 -24.93 24.46
C ASP A 31 25.27 -23.63 23.65
N ASN A 32 24.13 -23.10 23.17
CA ASN A 32 24.09 -21.81 22.50
C ASN A 32 24.48 -20.68 23.45
N LYS A 33 23.88 -20.63 24.65
CA LYS A 33 24.10 -19.57 25.66
C LYS A 33 25.50 -19.58 26.23
N LEU A 34 26.06 -20.76 26.46
CA LEU A 34 27.37 -20.94 27.07
C LEU A 34 28.48 -21.04 26.01
N ALA A 35 28.11 -21.40 24.78
CA ALA A 35 28.98 -21.63 23.63
C ALA A 35 30.08 -22.66 23.88
N VAL A 36 29.78 -23.71 24.64
CA VAL A 36 30.77 -24.71 25.08
C VAL A 36 31.36 -25.46 23.90
N SER A 37 30.51 -25.99 23.00
CA SER A 37 30.95 -26.71 21.82
C SER A 37 31.78 -25.85 20.86
N LEU A 38 31.43 -24.57 20.73
CA LEU A 38 32.14 -23.61 19.90
C LEU A 38 33.49 -23.23 20.51
N MET A 39 33.54 -22.94 21.81
CA MET A 39 34.80 -22.65 22.52
C MET A 39 35.76 -23.83 22.49
N LEU A 40 35.25 -25.05 22.56
CA LEU A 40 36.05 -26.27 22.42
C LEU A 40 36.61 -26.42 21.00
N LYS A 41 35.81 -26.18 19.96
CA LYS A 41 36.28 -26.20 18.56
C LYS A 41 37.32 -25.11 18.27
N MET A 42 37.20 -23.98 18.95
CA MET A 42 38.08 -22.83 18.81
C MET A 42 39.17 -22.77 19.88
N LEU A 43 39.41 -23.85 20.64
CA LEU A 43 40.26 -23.83 21.85
C LEU A 43 41.66 -23.26 21.59
N PHE A 44 42.21 -23.57 20.42
CA PHE A 44 43.54 -23.13 19.99
C PHE A 44 43.51 -21.94 19.02
N ILE A 45 42.34 -21.39 18.72
CA ILE A 45 42.19 -20.23 17.87
C ILE A 45 42.40 -18.97 18.71
N PRO A 46 43.36 -18.09 18.35
CA PRO A 46 43.59 -16.86 19.09
C PRO A 46 42.33 -15.98 19.13
N LEU A 47 42.07 -15.37 20.29
CA LEU A 47 41.05 -14.31 20.39
C LEU A 47 41.54 -13.11 19.59
N PHE A 48 40.63 -12.45 18.86
CA PHE A 48 40.96 -11.27 18.06
C PHE A 48 42.11 -11.47 17.06
N HIS A 49 42.35 -12.73 16.64
CA HIS A 49 43.45 -13.10 15.74
C HIS A 49 44.84 -12.61 16.20
N ASP A 50 45.01 -12.31 17.50
CA ASP A 50 46.30 -11.96 18.07
C ASP A 50 47.20 -13.20 18.12
N ALA A 51 48.07 -13.31 17.10
CA ALA A 51 48.98 -14.44 16.95
C ALA A 51 50.12 -14.44 17.96
N SER A 52 50.24 -13.41 18.82
CA SER A 52 51.28 -13.34 19.85
C SER A 52 51.19 -14.51 20.83
N LEU A 53 52.33 -14.89 21.41
CA LEU A 53 52.40 -15.95 22.40
C LEU A 53 51.50 -15.64 23.62
N LEU A 54 51.49 -14.37 24.04
CA LEU A 54 50.66 -13.88 25.15
C LEU A 54 49.16 -13.97 24.81
N GLY A 55 48.76 -13.52 23.61
CA GLY A 55 47.38 -13.57 23.15
C GLY A 55 46.84 -15.00 23.01
N ARG A 56 47.67 -15.94 22.53
CA ARG A 56 47.32 -17.37 22.47
C ARG A 56 47.14 -17.98 23.86
N ILE A 57 48.03 -17.67 24.80
CA ILE A 57 47.94 -18.16 26.19
C ILE A 57 46.67 -17.62 26.85
N LEU A 58 46.41 -16.32 26.74
CA LEU A 58 45.23 -15.68 27.33
C LEU A 58 43.93 -16.23 26.71
N SER A 59 43.90 -16.41 25.38
CA SER A 59 42.78 -17.03 24.65
C SER A 59 42.53 -18.46 25.10
N PHE A 60 43.58 -19.27 25.21
CA PHE A 60 43.47 -20.64 25.67
C PHE A 60 42.90 -20.70 27.09
N ILE A 61 43.46 -19.91 28.03
CA ILE A 61 42.96 -19.85 29.42
C ILE A 61 41.49 -19.45 29.46
N PHE A 62 41.12 -18.37 28.75
CA PHE A 62 39.75 -17.89 28.72
C PHE A 62 38.77 -18.94 28.18
N ARG A 63 39.11 -19.60 27.06
CA ARG A 63 38.27 -20.63 26.45
C ARG A 63 38.17 -21.87 27.33
N VAL A 64 39.27 -22.31 27.94
CA VAL A 64 39.29 -23.44 28.90
C VAL A 64 38.36 -23.14 30.07
N VAL A 65 38.47 -21.96 30.69
CA VAL A 65 37.59 -21.56 31.81
C VAL A 65 36.13 -21.59 31.37
N ARG A 66 35.79 -21.03 30.21
CA ARG A 66 34.41 -21.06 29.69
C ARG A 66 33.91 -22.47 29.40
N VAL A 67 34.74 -23.32 28.80
CA VAL A 67 34.38 -24.71 28.48
C VAL A 67 34.14 -25.51 29.76
N VAL A 68 34.99 -25.34 30.78
CA VAL A 68 34.84 -26.02 32.07
C VAL A 68 33.59 -25.54 32.81
N VAL A 69 33.43 -24.22 32.98
CA VAL A 69 32.27 -23.65 33.68
C VAL A 69 30.97 -23.97 32.94
N GLY A 70 30.94 -23.75 31.62
CA GLY A 70 29.77 -24.04 30.81
C GLY A 70 29.46 -25.55 30.75
N GLY A 71 30.48 -26.39 30.63
CA GLY A 71 30.34 -27.85 30.68
C GLY A 71 29.77 -28.33 32.01
N LEU A 72 30.23 -27.76 33.14
CA LEU A 72 29.69 -28.06 34.46
C LEU A 72 28.22 -27.67 34.59
N ILE A 73 27.83 -26.49 34.09
CA ILE A 73 26.42 -26.06 34.04
C ILE A 73 25.57 -27.04 33.21
N ILE A 74 26.06 -27.45 32.03
CA ILE A 74 25.36 -28.43 31.19
C ILE A 74 25.21 -29.76 31.91
N ILE A 75 26.28 -30.30 32.50
CA ILE A 75 26.26 -31.57 33.25
C ILE A 75 25.28 -31.49 34.41
N LEU A 76 25.34 -30.44 35.23
CA LEU A 76 24.46 -30.26 36.39
C LEU A 76 22.99 -30.14 35.95
N THR A 77 22.74 -29.48 34.81
CA THR A 77 21.40 -29.40 34.23
C THR A 77 20.92 -30.75 33.70
N VAL A 78 21.77 -31.53 33.02
CA VAL A 78 21.44 -32.89 32.56
C VAL A 78 21.14 -33.83 33.73
N VAL A 79 21.95 -33.80 34.78
CA VAL A 79 21.73 -34.62 36.00
C VAL A 79 20.40 -34.24 36.65
N SER A 80 20.14 -32.95 36.81
CA SER A 80 18.86 -32.44 37.32
C SER A 80 17.68 -32.91 36.45
N MET A 81 17.81 -32.85 35.11
CA MET A 81 16.77 -33.32 34.20
C MET A 81 16.51 -34.82 34.30
N ILE A 82 17.56 -35.65 34.35
CA ILE A 82 17.43 -37.10 34.51
C ILE A 82 16.74 -37.39 35.84
N PHE A 83 17.12 -36.71 36.91
CA PHE A 83 16.47 -36.82 38.21
C PHE A 83 14.98 -36.47 38.12
N TRP A 84 14.61 -35.32 37.55
CA TRP A 84 13.20 -34.93 37.40
C TRP A 84 12.42 -35.84 36.45
N TRP A 85 13.05 -36.40 35.43
CA TRP A 85 12.44 -37.39 34.54
C TRP A 85 12.19 -38.73 35.25
N LEU A 86 13.10 -39.17 36.12
CA LEU A 86 12.91 -40.37 36.95
C LEU A 86 11.85 -40.13 38.04
N VAL A 87 11.87 -38.96 38.69
CA VAL A 87 10.84 -38.54 39.64
C VAL A 87 9.48 -38.44 38.96
N TRP A 88 9.46 -37.92 37.72
CA TRP A 88 8.31 -37.99 36.85
C TRP A 88 7.89 -39.44 36.77
N LEU A 89 8.60 -40.33 36.06
CA LEU A 89 8.23 -41.74 35.85
C LEU A 89 7.80 -42.51 37.12
N ALA A 90 8.37 -42.23 38.28
CA ALA A 90 8.03 -42.86 39.56
C ALA A 90 6.73 -42.36 40.19
N LEU A 91 6.24 -41.17 39.83
CA LEU A 91 5.06 -40.52 40.43
C LEU A 91 3.77 -41.37 40.45
N PRO A 92 3.43 -42.21 39.44
CA PRO A 92 2.26 -43.07 39.49
C PRO A 92 2.45 -44.18 40.51
N ILE A 93 3.67 -44.72 40.62
CA ILE A 93 4.02 -45.74 41.62
C ILE A 93 3.93 -45.11 43.02
N ILE A 94 4.46 -43.89 43.18
CA ILE A 94 4.37 -43.12 44.42
C ILE A 94 2.90 -42.84 44.78
N LEU A 95 2.06 -42.45 43.83
CA LEU A 95 0.62 -42.25 44.04
C LEU A 95 -0.10 -43.54 44.41
N ILE A 96 0.24 -44.67 43.78
CA ILE A 96 -0.33 -45.99 44.09
C ILE A 96 0.07 -46.44 45.50
N ILE A 97 1.33 -46.24 45.88
CA ILE A 97 1.84 -46.57 47.21
C ILE A 97 1.19 -45.70 48.30
N THR A 98 0.99 -44.40 48.02
CA THR A 98 0.49 -43.43 49.01
C THR A 98 -1.03 -43.42 49.15
N MET A 99 -1.80 -43.67 48.07
CA MET A 99 -3.27 -43.60 48.07
C MET A 99 -3.96 -44.96 47.94
N GLY A 100 -3.20 -46.05 47.78
CA GLY A 100 -3.71 -47.39 47.54
C GLY A 100 -4.32 -47.58 46.14
N TRP A 101 -4.48 -48.84 45.73
CA TRP A 101 -5.01 -49.21 44.41
C TRP A 101 -6.42 -48.67 44.13
N ALA A 102 -7.25 -48.53 45.16
CA ALA A 102 -8.60 -47.99 45.01
C ALA A 102 -8.59 -46.48 44.69
N GLY A 103 -7.70 -45.69 45.32
CA GLY A 103 -7.58 -44.25 45.09
C GLY A 103 -6.80 -43.90 43.82
N ALA A 104 -5.63 -44.52 43.63
CA ALA A 104 -4.78 -44.28 42.47
C ALA A 104 -5.32 -44.94 41.19
N GLY A 105 -5.92 -46.13 41.30
CA GLY A 105 -6.57 -46.83 40.20
C GLY A 105 -7.74 -46.01 39.63
N GLY A 106 -8.55 -45.39 40.49
CA GLY A 106 -9.63 -44.50 40.06
C GLY A 106 -9.13 -43.27 39.30
N LEU A 107 -8.11 -42.58 39.82
CA LEU A 107 -7.50 -41.41 39.15
C LEU A 107 -6.86 -41.76 37.79
N LEU A 108 -6.20 -42.91 37.69
CA LEU A 108 -5.58 -43.38 36.45
C LEU A 108 -6.59 -43.91 35.43
N LEU A 109 -7.67 -44.60 35.85
CA LEU A 109 -8.71 -45.10 34.95
C LEU A 109 -9.56 -43.97 34.37
N VAL A 110 -9.96 -43.00 35.19
CA VAL A 110 -10.78 -41.86 34.73
C VAL A 110 -9.98 -41.04 33.72
N GLY A 111 -8.70 -40.78 33.98
CA GLY A 111 -7.85 -40.05 33.03
C GLY A 111 -7.50 -40.83 31.76
N PHE A 112 -7.44 -42.17 31.82
CA PHE A 112 -7.18 -43.01 30.66
C PHE A 112 -8.40 -43.07 29.74
N LEU A 113 -9.60 -43.25 30.31
CA LEU A 113 -10.86 -43.23 29.56
C LEU A 113 -11.15 -41.86 28.93
N ASP A 114 -10.86 -40.76 29.63
CA ASP A 114 -11.06 -39.40 29.10
C ASP A 114 -10.10 -39.09 27.94
N ALA A 115 -8.86 -39.54 28.04
CA ALA A 115 -7.87 -39.29 27.02
C ALA A 115 -7.99 -40.23 25.80
N VAL A 116 -8.49 -41.46 25.97
CA VAL A 116 -8.88 -42.34 24.85
C VAL A 116 -10.06 -41.74 24.07
N LYS A 117 -10.99 -41.04 24.74
CA LYS A 117 -12.07 -40.29 24.08
C LYS A 117 -11.57 -39.12 23.21
N GLN A 118 -10.47 -38.48 23.58
CA GLN A 118 -9.94 -37.27 22.94
C GLN A 118 -9.00 -37.51 21.74
N TRP A 119 -8.72 -38.77 21.38
CA TRP A 119 -7.70 -39.14 20.38
C TRP A 119 -8.21 -39.21 18.92
N ARG A 120 -9.48 -38.90 18.66
CA ARG A 120 -10.02 -38.80 17.28
C ARG A 120 -9.72 -37.42 16.70
N GLN A 121 -8.92 -37.36 15.63
CA GLN A 121 -8.89 -36.17 14.77
C GLN A 121 -10.30 -35.87 14.28
N GLY A 122 -10.70 -34.59 14.31
CA GLY A 122 -12.07 -34.17 14.03
C GLY A 122 -13.03 -34.26 15.24
N ASP A 123 -12.49 -34.41 16.46
CA ASP A 123 -13.28 -34.26 17.68
C ASP A 123 -13.52 -32.76 18.01
N TRP A 124 -14.63 -32.51 18.70
CA TRP A 124 -15.12 -31.16 18.99
C TRP A 124 -14.31 -30.51 20.12
N ASP A 125 -14.03 -29.21 19.99
CA ASP A 125 -13.47 -28.43 21.10
C ASP A 125 -14.40 -28.48 22.32
N SER A 126 -13.83 -28.52 23.52
CA SER A 126 -14.53 -28.53 24.80
C SER A 126 -15.54 -27.40 24.96
N GLU A 127 -15.24 -26.21 24.42
CA GLU A 127 -16.16 -25.07 24.42
C GLU A 127 -17.32 -25.31 23.46
N VAL A 128 -17.03 -25.82 22.26
CA VAL A 128 -18.06 -26.13 21.25
C VAL A 128 -18.95 -27.29 21.69
N LYS A 129 -18.40 -28.30 22.37
CA LYS A 129 -19.19 -29.39 22.97
C LYS A 129 -20.27 -28.84 23.91
N LYS A 130 -19.95 -27.84 24.72
CA LYS A 130 -20.93 -27.17 25.60
C LYS A 130 -21.96 -26.37 24.80
N ILE A 131 -21.51 -25.61 23.80
CA ILE A 131 -22.40 -24.83 22.93
C ILE A 131 -23.41 -25.75 22.21
N VAL A 132 -22.93 -26.84 21.62
CA VAL A 132 -23.78 -27.83 20.92
C VAL A 132 -24.70 -28.57 21.91
N GLN A 133 -24.20 -28.90 23.11
CA GLN A 133 -25.03 -29.55 24.14
C GLN A 133 -26.15 -28.64 24.66
N LEU A 134 -25.87 -27.34 24.84
CA LEU A 134 -26.87 -26.33 25.25
C LEU A 134 -27.88 -26.05 24.13
N ALA A 135 -27.46 -26.10 22.88
CA ALA A 135 -28.36 -25.94 21.74
C ALA A 135 -29.34 -27.11 21.55
N GLY A 136 -29.00 -28.31 22.05
CA GLY A 136 -29.85 -29.49 21.93
C GLY A 136 -30.03 -29.89 20.46
N LYS A 137 -31.29 -29.90 19.97
CA LYS A 137 -31.64 -30.11 18.55
C LYS A 137 -32.01 -28.82 17.80
N ASN A 138 -31.91 -27.67 18.45
CA ASN A 138 -32.40 -26.41 17.92
C ASN A 138 -31.27 -25.60 17.26
N SER A 139 -31.34 -25.45 15.94
CA SER A 139 -30.36 -24.70 15.14
C SER A 139 -30.36 -23.20 15.44
N GLU A 140 -31.50 -22.61 15.80
CA GLU A 140 -31.57 -21.18 16.16
C GLU A 140 -30.89 -20.89 17.50
N VAL A 141 -31.01 -21.81 18.48
CA VAL A 141 -30.28 -21.69 19.75
C VAL A 141 -28.77 -21.81 19.52
N LEU A 142 -28.34 -22.74 18.64
CA LEU A 142 -26.93 -22.86 18.28
C LEU A 142 -26.40 -21.56 17.64
N LYS A 143 -27.16 -20.95 16.73
CA LYS A 143 -26.84 -19.67 16.10
C LYS A 143 -26.71 -18.54 17.12
N GLN A 144 -27.65 -18.43 18.07
CA GLN A 144 -27.60 -17.40 19.10
C GLN A 144 -26.37 -17.57 20.02
N LEU A 145 -26.06 -18.81 20.42
CA LEU A 145 -24.89 -19.13 21.24
C LEU A 145 -23.57 -18.89 20.48
N LEU A 146 -23.53 -19.21 19.18
CA LEU A 146 -22.39 -18.91 18.31
C LEU A 146 -22.16 -17.40 18.17
N GLY A 147 -23.22 -16.61 17.97
CA GLY A 147 -23.12 -15.15 17.90
C GLY A 147 -22.61 -14.49 19.19
N GLN A 148 -22.75 -15.17 20.33
CA GLN A 148 -22.22 -14.70 21.62
C GLN A 148 -20.75 -15.06 21.83
N ASN A 149 -20.21 -16.03 21.09
CA ASN A 149 -18.82 -16.47 21.22
C ASN A 149 -17.83 -15.37 20.82
N GLN A 150 -16.80 -15.14 21.64
CA GLN A 150 -15.82 -14.07 21.41
C GLN A 150 -15.03 -14.24 20.11
N THR A 151 -14.63 -15.47 19.77
CA THR A 151 -13.91 -15.76 18.52
C THR A 151 -14.78 -15.48 17.30
N VAL A 152 -16.06 -15.87 17.35
CA VAL A 152 -17.02 -15.60 16.27
C VAL A 152 -17.22 -14.09 16.11
N LYS A 153 -17.42 -13.34 17.21
CA LYS A 153 -17.54 -11.87 17.16
C LYS A 153 -16.31 -11.21 16.54
N GLN A 154 -15.12 -11.65 16.90
CA GLN A 154 -13.87 -11.13 16.34
C GLN A 154 -13.78 -11.41 14.83
N ILE A 155 -14.12 -12.62 14.38
CA ILE A 155 -14.13 -12.96 12.95
C ILE A 155 -15.14 -12.10 12.19
N LEU A 156 -16.36 -11.96 12.71
CA LEU A 156 -17.40 -11.14 12.09
C LEU A 156 -16.98 -9.67 11.99
N GLN A 157 -16.38 -9.11 13.04
CA GLN A 157 -15.88 -7.73 13.04
C GLN A 157 -14.75 -7.53 12.02
N LEU A 158 -13.77 -8.42 11.98
CA LEU A 158 -12.62 -8.32 11.05
C LEU A 158 -12.98 -8.64 9.60
N ALA A 159 -14.05 -9.41 9.38
CA ALA A 159 -14.64 -9.65 8.07
C ALA A 159 -15.68 -8.58 7.68
N GLU A 160 -15.95 -7.58 8.53
CA GLU A 160 -16.98 -6.55 8.33
C GLU A 160 -18.40 -7.11 8.11
N ILE A 161 -18.73 -8.23 8.76
CA ILE A 161 -20.05 -8.85 8.70
C ILE A 161 -20.91 -8.30 9.85
N THR A 162 -21.78 -7.34 9.53
CA THR A 162 -22.69 -6.66 10.47
C THR A 162 -24.12 -7.18 10.45
N GLU A 163 -24.47 -7.98 9.45
CA GLU A 163 -25.80 -8.57 9.25
C GLU A 163 -26.00 -9.83 10.09
N ASP A 164 -27.25 -10.13 10.43
CA ASP A 164 -27.62 -11.35 11.15
C ASP A 164 -27.19 -12.61 10.38
N LEU A 165 -26.63 -13.57 11.10
CA LEU A 165 -26.22 -14.85 10.53
C LEU A 165 -27.39 -15.52 9.78
N PRO A 166 -27.17 -16.12 8.60
CA PRO A 166 -28.25 -16.68 7.80
C PRO A 166 -29.04 -17.76 8.55
N ALA A 167 -30.34 -17.85 8.31
CA ALA A 167 -31.22 -18.80 8.97
C ALA A 167 -31.25 -20.18 8.28
N ASN A 168 -31.47 -21.19 9.12
CA ASN A 168 -31.83 -22.57 8.81
C ASN A 168 -30.80 -23.47 8.11
N LEU A 169 -30.23 -24.32 8.96
CA LEU A 169 -29.49 -25.53 8.65
C LEU A 169 -29.99 -26.59 9.62
N GLU A 170 -30.27 -27.81 9.15
CA GLU A 170 -30.50 -28.90 10.10
C GLU A 170 -29.24 -29.10 10.94
N LEU A 171 -29.40 -29.23 12.26
CA LEU A 171 -28.26 -29.28 13.18
C LEU A 171 -27.27 -30.39 12.80
N SER A 172 -27.78 -31.55 12.40
CA SER A 172 -26.97 -32.69 11.92
C SER A 172 -26.09 -32.31 10.73
N GLU A 173 -26.67 -31.68 9.72
CA GLU A 173 -25.96 -31.23 8.50
C GLU A 173 -24.92 -30.16 8.83
N TRP A 174 -25.26 -29.22 9.71
CA TRP A 174 -24.35 -28.15 10.13
C TRP A 174 -23.10 -28.71 10.82
N LEU A 175 -23.29 -29.67 11.72
CA LEU A 175 -22.19 -30.30 12.45
C LEU A 175 -21.26 -31.11 11.53
N VAL A 176 -21.80 -31.73 10.47
CA VAL A 176 -21.00 -32.45 9.47
C VAL A 176 -20.17 -31.47 8.64
N LYS A 177 -20.79 -30.41 8.12
CA LYS A 177 -20.07 -29.38 7.34
C LYS A 177 -18.98 -28.69 8.16
N ALA A 178 -19.20 -28.46 9.45
CA ALA A 178 -18.17 -27.89 10.32
C ALA A 178 -16.95 -28.81 10.49
N LYS A 179 -17.13 -30.13 10.46
CA LYS A 179 -16.00 -31.10 10.44
C LYS A 179 -15.24 -31.05 9.12
N GLU A 180 -15.94 -30.90 8.01
CA GLU A 180 -15.31 -30.72 6.69
C GLU A 180 -14.45 -29.45 6.66
N GLU A 181 -14.95 -28.33 7.17
CA GLU A 181 -14.19 -27.07 7.27
C GLU A 181 -12.95 -27.20 8.16
N ALA A 182 -13.07 -27.89 9.29
CA ALA A 182 -11.92 -28.17 10.14
C ALA A 182 -10.85 -29.03 9.42
N LEU A 183 -11.28 -29.97 8.57
CA LEU A 183 -10.37 -30.79 7.77
C LEU A 183 -9.68 -29.95 6.68
N ILE A 184 -10.41 -29.07 6.00
CA ILE A 184 -9.88 -28.15 4.97
C ILE A 184 -8.80 -27.24 5.56
N LEU A 185 -9.04 -26.68 6.75
CA LEU A 185 -8.08 -25.85 7.47
C LEU A 185 -6.98 -26.65 8.19
N LYS A 186 -6.98 -27.98 8.09
CA LYS A 186 -6.05 -28.89 8.79
C LYS A 186 -6.02 -28.65 10.32
N ALA A 187 -7.16 -28.28 10.88
CA ALA A 187 -7.31 -27.99 12.30
C ALA A 187 -7.32 -29.28 13.13
N LYS A 188 -6.71 -29.23 14.32
CA LYS A 188 -6.67 -30.38 15.25
C LYS A 188 -8.06 -30.70 15.84
N TYR A 189 -8.89 -29.69 16.05
CA TYR A 189 -10.22 -29.79 16.67
C TYR A 189 -11.24 -28.93 15.94
N VAL A 190 -12.52 -29.33 16.00
CA VAL A 190 -13.63 -28.52 15.47
C VAL A 190 -14.01 -27.44 16.48
N GLY A 191 -13.45 -26.24 16.29
CA GLY A 191 -13.79 -25.01 17.03
C GLY A 191 -14.97 -24.20 16.46
N ALA A 192 -15.41 -23.17 17.19
CA ALA A 192 -16.57 -22.32 16.85
C ALA A 192 -16.44 -21.62 15.48
N LYS A 193 -15.21 -21.29 15.07
CA LYS A 193 -14.89 -20.75 13.74
C LYS A 193 -15.34 -21.67 12.59
N HIS A 194 -15.22 -22.99 12.73
CA HIS A 194 -15.62 -23.93 11.68
C HIS A 194 -17.14 -24.07 11.60
N LEU A 195 -17.85 -23.93 12.74
CA LEU A 195 -19.30 -23.84 12.74
C LEU A 195 -19.76 -22.58 12.01
N LEU A 196 -19.12 -21.43 12.26
CA LEU A 196 -19.39 -20.20 11.52
C LEU A 196 -19.17 -20.41 10.01
N LEU A 197 -18.00 -20.91 9.61
CA LEU A 197 -17.67 -21.13 8.19
C LEU A 197 -18.67 -22.07 7.50
N ALA A 198 -19.07 -23.15 8.16
CA ALA A 198 -20.06 -24.09 7.63
C ALA A 198 -21.43 -23.43 7.38
N LEU A 199 -21.84 -22.52 8.28
CA LEU A 199 -23.09 -21.77 8.14
C LEU A 199 -23.04 -20.82 6.94
N LEU A 200 -21.93 -20.10 6.78
CA LEU A 200 -21.73 -19.11 5.72
C LEU A 200 -21.63 -19.78 4.33
N LYS A 201 -20.90 -20.90 4.25
CA LYS A 201 -20.67 -21.64 2.99
C LYS A 201 -21.96 -22.12 2.32
N GLN A 202 -22.95 -22.53 3.11
CA GLN A 202 -24.20 -23.08 2.55
C GLN A 202 -25.02 -22.06 1.77
N LYS A 203 -24.91 -20.78 2.13
CA LYS A 203 -25.62 -19.70 1.44
C LYS A 203 -24.72 -18.97 0.45
N ASP A 204 -23.49 -19.45 0.24
CA ASP A 204 -22.42 -18.72 -0.45
C ASP A 204 -22.33 -17.26 0.02
N TRP A 205 -22.59 -17.06 1.32
CA TRP A 205 -22.80 -15.73 1.89
C TRP A 205 -21.56 -15.33 2.68
N ARG A 206 -20.75 -14.47 2.06
CA ARG A 206 -19.53 -13.89 2.64
C ARG A 206 -18.55 -14.93 3.24
N TYR A 207 -18.58 -16.13 2.66
CA TYR A 207 -17.84 -17.28 3.14
C TYR A 207 -16.33 -17.10 2.93
N GLU A 208 -15.91 -16.60 1.77
CA GLU A 208 -14.49 -16.41 1.46
C GLU A 208 -13.87 -15.29 2.32
N GLU A 209 -14.61 -14.23 2.64
CA GLU A 209 -14.18 -13.19 3.59
C GLU A 209 -13.96 -13.75 5.00
N ALA A 210 -14.91 -14.56 5.49
CA ALA A 210 -14.79 -15.18 6.80
C ALA A 210 -13.67 -16.22 6.85
N LYS A 211 -13.53 -17.04 5.81
CA LYS A 211 -12.49 -18.07 5.70
C LYS A 211 -11.09 -17.47 5.66
N SER A 212 -10.89 -16.43 4.85
CA SER A 212 -9.61 -15.70 4.79
C SER A 212 -9.29 -15.01 6.12
N THR A 213 -10.28 -14.45 6.80
CA THR A 213 -10.14 -13.88 8.16
C THR A 213 -9.72 -14.95 9.18
N VAL A 214 -10.32 -16.14 9.12
CA VAL A 214 -9.94 -17.28 9.97
C VAL A 214 -8.50 -17.70 9.73
N GLN A 215 -8.08 -17.82 8.46
CA GLN A 215 -6.69 -18.15 8.11
C GLN A 215 -5.71 -17.11 8.63
N TRP A 216 -6.06 -15.83 8.53
CA TRP A 216 -5.25 -14.73 9.08
C TRP A 216 -5.13 -14.82 10.61
N LEU A 217 -6.23 -15.03 11.34
CA LEU A 217 -6.19 -15.20 12.80
C LEU A 217 -5.37 -16.43 13.24
N GLU A 218 -5.41 -17.52 12.47
CA GLU A 218 -4.54 -18.67 12.71
C GLU A 218 -3.06 -18.36 12.47
N ALA A 219 -2.75 -17.55 11.45
CA ALA A 219 -1.40 -17.06 11.20
C ALA A 219 -0.90 -16.14 12.33
N GLN A 220 -1.75 -15.23 12.84
CA GLN A 220 -1.41 -14.37 13.99
C GLN A 220 -1.00 -15.15 15.24
N SER A 221 -1.65 -16.30 15.51
CA SER A 221 -1.25 -17.15 16.63
C SER A 221 0.18 -17.69 16.51
N ARG A 222 0.77 -17.69 15.30
CA ARG A 222 2.17 -18.06 15.08
C ARG A 222 3.12 -16.89 15.38
N TRP A 223 2.74 -15.67 14.98
CA TRP A 223 3.58 -14.47 15.17
C TRP A 223 3.72 -14.06 16.64
N GLY A 224 2.66 -14.18 17.44
CA GLY A 224 2.65 -13.74 18.84
C GLY A 224 3.23 -14.72 19.86
N LYS A 225 3.51 -15.97 19.47
CA LYS A 225 4.07 -16.98 20.38
C LYS A 225 5.55 -17.09 20.13
N THR A 226 6.38 -16.63 21.07
CA THR A 226 7.73 -17.16 21.18
C THR A 226 7.59 -18.62 21.60
N PRO A 227 7.88 -19.60 20.71
CA PRO A 227 7.77 -21.00 21.10
C PRO A 227 8.71 -21.21 22.28
N PHE A 228 8.20 -21.84 23.33
CA PHE A 228 9.05 -22.21 24.46
C PHE A 228 9.86 -23.45 24.09
N ILE A 229 10.98 -23.71 24.76
CA ILE A 229 11.89 -24.83 24.44
C ILE A 229 11.23 -26.22 24.34
N TRP A 230 10.02 -26.42 24.87
CA TRP A 230 9.27 -27.68 24.75
C TRP A 230 8.23 -27.71 23.62
N ASP A 231 7.96 -26.59 22.96
CA ASP A 231 6.95 -26.50 21.89
C ASP A 231 7.42 -27.21 20.61
N LYS A 232 6.46 -27.67 19.78
CA LYS A 232 6.76 -28.34 18.51
C LYS A 232 7.48 -27.41 17.53
N ASP A 233 7.14 -26.13 17.59
CA ASP A 233 7.56 -25.10 16.66
C ASP A 233 8.80 -24.35 17.17
N TYR A 234 9.41 -24.80 18.27
CA TYR A 234 10.67 -24.26 18.76
C TYR A 234 11.82 -24.68 17.85
N GLU A 235 12.38 -23.71 17.14
CA GLU A 235 13.62 -23.89 16.39
C GLU A 235 14.83 -23.46 17.25
N PRO A 236 15.66 -24.40 17.71
CA PRO A 236 16.87 -24.06 18.44
C PRO A 236 17.84 -23.29 17.54
N ARG A 237 18.14 -22.03 17.90
CA ARG A 237 19.07 -21.18 17.14
C ARG A 237 20.49 -21.70 17.29
N PRO A 238 21.26 -22.03 16.26
CA PRO A 238 22.51 -22.76 16.41
C PRO A 238 23.68 -21.96 17.01
N ILE A 239 23.53 -20.65 17.28
CA ILE A 239 24.54 -19.81 17.93
C ILE A 239 23.84 -18.69 18.70
N GLY A 240 24.03 -18.61 20.02
CA GLY A 240 23.48 -17.51 20.80
C GLY A 240 24.05 -17.43 22.20
N GLY A 241 25.29 -16.94 22.34
CA GLY A 241 26.02 -16.84 23.62
C GLY A 241 27.47 -16.37 23.54
N ILE A 242 28.03 -16.24 22.33
CA ILE A 242 29.20 -15.42 22.01
C ILE A 242 28.70 -14.30 21.11
N ASP A 243 29.03 -13.04 21.43
CA ASP A 243 28.84 -11.94 20.49
C ASP A 243 29.69 -12.26 19.26
N ARG A 244 29.10 -12.30 18.06
CA ARG A 244 29.83 -12.63 16.81
C ARG A 244 30.97 -11.64 16.54
N ALA A 245 30.94 -10.47 17.18
CA ALA A 245 32.08 -9.56 17.25
C ALA A 245 33.36 -10.23 17.80
N TRP A 246 33.25 -11.27 18.63
CA TRP A 246 34.38 -11.93 19.30
C TRP A 246 34.99 -13.05 18.47
N THR A 247 34.38 -13.43 17.35
CA THR A 247 34.98 -14.40 16.41
C THR A 247 35.96 -13.73 15.44
N GLY A 248 35.90 -12.40 15.32
CA GLY A 248 36.81 -11.58 14.50
C GLY A 248 37.63 -10.61 15.35
N ILE A 249 38.40 -9.77 14.66
CA ILE A 249 39.12 -8.63 15.25
C ILE A 249 38.11 -7.51 15.55
N PRO A 250 38.25 -6.74 16.64
CA PRO A 250 37.40 -5.59 16.91
C PRO A 250 37.50 -4.55 15.78
N THR A 251 36.36 -3.96 15.42
CA THR A 251 36.24 -3.01 14.30
C THR A 251 35.71 -1.65 14.79
N PRO A 252 36.51 -0.88 15.57
CA PRO A 252 36.04 0.33 16.23
C PRO A 252 35.64 1.44 15.26
N THR A 253 36.34 1.58 14.13
CA THR A 253 36.03 2.61 13.13
C THR A 253 34.76 2.24 12.38
N LEU A 254 34.64 0.99 11.94
CA LEU A 254 33.41 0.51 11.29
C LEU A 254 32.19 0.64 12.22
N ASP A 255 32.29 0.19 13.47
CA ASP A 255 31.17 0.19 14.42
C ASP A 255 30.67 1.62 14.74
N LYS A 256 31.52 2.65 14.56
CA LYS A 256 31.14 4.06 14.74
C LYS A 256 30.23 4.58 13.62
N PHE A 257 30.43 4.10 12.38
CA PHE A 257 29.75 4.58 11.17
C PHE A 257 28.76 3.56 10.59
N SER A 258 28.43 2.51 11.34
CA SER A 258 27.59 1.43 10.83
C SER A 258 26.56 0.93 11.85
N LEU A 259 25.64 0.09 11.38
CA LEU A 259 24.64 -0.61 12.17
C LEU A 259 24.82 -2.13 12.00
N ASP A 260 25.03 -2.84 13.11
CA ASP A 260 25.13 -4.31 13.10
C ASP A 260 23.73 -4.94 13.03
N LEU A 261 23.31 -5.32 11.83
CA LEU A 261 22.00 -5.94 11.58
C LEU A 261 21.89 -7.32 12.23
N THR A 262 22.99 -8.08 12.29
CA THR A 262 23.01 -9.37 12.99
C THR A 262 22.78 -9.22 14.50
N LYS A 263 23.30 -8.16 15.12
CA LYS A 263 23.07 -7.84 16.53
C LYS A 263 21.62 -7.42 16.78
N MET A 264 21.03 -6.62 15.88
CA MET A 264 19.61 -6.27 15.96
C MET A 264 18.70 -7.50 15.81
N ALA A 265 19.03 -8.41 14.87
CA ALA A 265 18.32 -9.67 14.69
C ALA A 265 18.38 -10.56 15.94
N GLN A 266 19.54 -10.65 16.60
CA GLN A 266 19.67 -11.39 17.86
C GLN A 266 18.79 -10.83 18.98
N LYS A 267 18.62 -9.51 19.01
CA LYS A 267 17.79 -8.79 19.99
C LYS A 267 16.30 -8.74 19.64
N HIS A 268 15.85 -9.40 18.56
CA HIS A 268 14.47 -9.32 18.08
C HIS A 268 14.01 -7.91 17.68
N GLN A 269 14.94 -7.08 17.21
CA GLN A 269 14.65 -5.71 16.81
C GLN A 269 14.43 -5.55 15.30
N LEU A 270 14.46 -6.65 14.53
CA LEU A 270 14.17 -6.64 13.10
C LEU A 270 12.78 -7.25 12.84
N PRO A 271 11.97 -6.64 11.96
CA PRO A 271 10.66 -7.18 11.59
C PRO A 271 10.80 -8.52 10.85
N GLU A 272 9.81 -9.41 10.97
CA GLU A 272 9.78 -10.61 10.15
C GLU A 272 9.45 -10.27 8.69
N MET A 273 10.10 -10.95 7.75
CA MET A 273 9.84 -10.79 6.33
C MET A 273 8.89 -11.86 5.81
N PHE A 274 8.00 -11.46 4.91
CA PHE A 274 7.11 -12.34 4.15
C PHE A 274 7.47 -12.32 2.65
N GLY A 275 7.32 -13.46 1.99
CA GLY A 275 7.20 -13.54 0.53
C GLY A 275 8.48 -13.50 -0.33
N LYS A 276 9.70 -13.38 0.23
CA LYS A 276 10.97 -13.32 -0.56
C LYS A 276 12.04 -14.34 -0.16
N GLN A 277 11.59 -15.54 0.23
CA GLN A 277 12.48 -16.64 0.64
C GLN A 277 13.42 -17.07 -0.50
N GLU A 278 12.91 -17.21 -1.72
CA GLU A 278 13.72 -17.62 -2.89
C GLU A 278 14.89 -16.66 -3.15
N ILE A 279 14.63 -15.36 -3.08
CA ILE A 279 15.67 -14.32 -3.27
C ILE A 279 16.70 -14.39 -2.12
N THR A 280 16.23 -14.59 -0.88
CA THR A 280 17.14 -14.71 0.28
C THR A 280 18.02 -15.97 0.15
N GLU A 281 17.47 -17.08 -0.36
CA GLU A 281 18.22 -18.30 -0.68
C GLU A 281 19.23 -18.06 -1.81
N GLN A 282 18.85 -17.35 -2.87
CA GLN A 282 19.75 -16.97 -3.96
C GLN A 282 20.93 -16.11 -3.46
N MET A 283 20.65 -15.08 -2.65
CA MET A 283 21.70 -14.27 -2.03
C MET A 283 22.62 -15.11 -1.15
N THR A 284 22.04 -16.01 -0.35
CA THR A 284 22.80 -16.95 0.50
C THR A 284 23.72 -17.84 -0.33
N GLN A 285 23.27 -18.32 -1.49
CA GLN A 285 24.08 -19.12 -2.41
C GLN A 285 25.24 -18.30 -3.00
N ILE A 286 24.99 -17.08 -3.46
CA ILE A 286 26.03 -16.19 -4.02
C ILE A 286 27.09 -15.87 -2.97
N LEU A 287 26.67 -15.41 -1.78
CA LEU A 287 27.57 -15.03 -0.69
C LEU A 287 28.41 -16.21 -0.15
N SER A 288 28.01 -17.45 -0.46
CA SER A 288 28.71 -18.66 -0.07
C SER A 288 29.78 -19.12 -1.05
N ARG A 289 29.89 -18.47 -2.22
CA ARG A 289 30.93 -18.77 -3.22
C ARG A 289 32.31 -18.32 -2.71
N ARG A 290 33.36 -18.93 -3.27
CA ARG A 290 34.75 -18.52 -2.99
C ARG A 290 35.15 -17.26 -3.76
N GLU A 291 34.70 -17.16 -5.00
CA GLU A 291 34.92 -16.03 -5.91
C GLU A 291 33.56 -15.49 -6.37
N LYS A 292 33.49 -14.21 -6.79
CA LYS A 292 32.25 -13.52 -7.17
C LYS A 292 31.14 -13.71 -6.12
N ASN A 293 31.49 -13.44 -4.88
CA ASN A 293 30.62 -13.59 -3.71
C ASN A 293 29.95 -12.26 -3.30
N ASN A 294 30.00 -11.26 -4.18
CA ASN A 294 29.36 -9.96 -3.98
C ASN A 294 28.00 -9.94 -4.67
N VAL A 295 27.03 -9.30 -4.02
CA VAL A 295 25.65 -9.20 -4.52
C VAL A 295 25.29 -7.74 -4.77
N LEU A 296 24.69 -7.45 -5.90
CA LEU A 296 24.07 -6.16 -6.17
C LEU A 296 22.55 -6.33 -6.31
N VAL A 297 21.80 -5.82 -5.34
CA VAL A 297 20.34 -5.85 -5.34
C VAL A 297 19.81 -4.64 -6.10
N ILE A 298 19.14 -4.88 -7.21
CA ILE A 298 18.53 -3.84 -8.05
C ILE A 298 17.02 -3.92 -7.91
N GLY A 299 16.35 -2.79 -7.75
CA GLY A 299 14.90 -2.73 -7.81
C GLY A 299 14.35 -1.35 -7.54
N GLU A 300 13.07 -1.15 -7.81
CA GLU A 300 12.43 0.16 -7.65
C GLU A 300 12.45 0.65 -6.19
N PRO A 301 12.43 1.97 -5.94
CA PRO A 301 12.24 2.53 -4.60
C PRO A 301 10.99 1.95 -3.93
N GLY A 302 11.09 1.51 -2.67
CA GLY A 302 9.94 0.94 -1.95
C GLY A 302 9.65 -0.55 -2.18
N SER A 303 10.39 -1.23 -3.08
CA SER A 303 10.27 -2.69 -3.32
C SER A 303 10.71 -3.59 -2.15
N GLY A 304 11.28 -2.99 -1.09
CA GLY A 304 11.70 -3.70 0.13
C GLY A 304 13.17 -4.16 0.16
N LYS A 305 14.08 -3.47 -0.55
CA LYS A 305 15.53 -3.79 -0.57
C LYS A 305 16.15 -3.86 0.83
N SER A 306 15.98 -2.84 1.67
CA SER A 306 16.55 -2.84 3.02
C SER A 306 15.90 -3.91 3.91
N THR A 307 14.62 -4.23 3.67
CA THR A 307 13.93 -5.35 4.33
C THR A 307 14.55 -6.70 3.92
N LEU A 308 14.91 -6.89 2.63
CA LEU A 308 15.63 -8.06 2.11
C LEU A 308 16.88 -8.38 2.94
N ILE A 309 17.70 -7.36 3.17
CA ILE A 309 18.94 -7.49 3.93
C ILE A 309 18.69 -7.79 5.42
N LYS A 310 17.66 -7.20 6.01
CA LYS A 310 17.25 -7.50 7.39
C LYS A 310 16.81 -8.96 7.55
N SER A 311 16.11 -9.54 6.56
CA SER A 311 15.77 -10.97 6.57
C SER A 311 17.01 -11.85 6.47
N LEU A 312 17.94 -11.50 5.57
CA LEU A 312 19.22 -12.21 5.48
C LEU A 312 19.97 -12.19 6.83
N ALA A 313 19.99 -11.06 7.55
CA ALA A 313 20.55 -11.01 8.90
C ALA A 313 19.85 -11.97 9.88
N GLN A 314 18.52 -12.06 9.82
CA GLN A 314 17.74 -12.99 10.64
C GLN A 314 18.07 -14.44 10.28
N GLU A 315 18.16 -14.81 9.01
CA GLU A 315 18.54 -16.16 8.58
C GLU A 315 19.97 -16.50 9.04
N ILE A 316 20.90 -15.56 8.89
CA ILE A 316 22.27 -15.70 9.37
C ILE A 316 22.28 -15.99 10.88
N VAL A 317 21.41 -15.35 11.67
CA VAL A 317 21.24 -15.59 13.12
C VAL A 317 20.52 -16.90 13.45
N ARG A 318 19.46 -17.24 12.71
CA ARG A 318 18.71 -18.51 12.82
C ARG A 318 19.55 -19.71 12.38
N GLY A 319 20.65 -19.46 11.67
CA GLY A 319 21.57 -20.48 11.21
C GLY A 319 21.25 -20.95 9.81
N VAL A 320 21.62 -20.12 8.83
CA VAL A 320 21.67 -20.46 7.41
C VAL A 320 22.23 -21.87 7.17
N LYS A 321 21.63 -22.59 6.21
CA LYS A 321 22.11 -23.90 5.74
C LYS A 321 23.58 -23.82 5.27
N ALA A 322 24.00 -22.65 4.78
CA ALA A 322 25.36 -22.38 4.34
C ALA A 322 26.34 -22.23 5.52
N LYS A 323 27.28 -23.18 5.64
CA LYS A 323 28.31 -23.17 6.70
C LYS A 323 29.22 -21.93 6.66
N SER A 324 29.49 -21.37 5.49
CA SER A 324 30.32 -20.18 5.25
C SER A 324 29.79 -18.92 5.95
N LEU A 325 28.47 -18.79 6.10
CA LEU A 325 27.81 -17.59 6.60
C LEU A 325 27.48 -17.67 8.10
N LYS A 326 27.66 -18.85 8.71
CA LYS A 326 27.23 -19.15 10.08
C LYS A 326 27.86 -18.24 11.16
N PHE A 327 29.05 -17.72 10.94
CA PHE A 327 29.76 -16.84 11.89
C PHE A 327 29.95 -15.40 11.39
N LYS A 328 29.32 -15.06 10.27
CA LYS A 328 29.44 -13.73 9.69
C LYS A 328 28.59 -12.70 10.46
N ARG A 329 29.05 -11.46 10.48
CA ARG A 329 28.36 -10.24 10.91
C ARG A 329 27.87 -9.52 9.67
N LEU A 330 26.58 -9.20 9.59
CA LEU A 330 26.03 -8.37 8.52
C LEU A 330 25.94 -6.93 9.01
N ILE A 331 26.73 -6.05 8.42
CA ILE A 331 26.95 -4.68 8.90
C ILE A 331 26.50 -3.70 7.81
N SER A 332 25.58 -2.80 8.16
CA SER A 332 25.09 -1.75 7.26
C SER A 332 25.92 -0.48 7.46
N LEU A 333 26.66 -0.07 6.45
CA LEU A 333 27.42 1.19 6.46
C LEU A 333 26.49 2.37 6.18
N ASP A 334 26.60 3.43 6.97
CA ASP A 334 25.87 4.68 6.78
C ASP A 334 26.80 5.72 6.14
N ILE A 335 26.66 5.90 4.83
CA ILE A 335 27.49 6.85 4.06
C ILE A 335 27.27 8.28 4.56
N SER A 336 26.05 8.65 4.94
CA SER A 336 25.74 10.00 5.42
C SER A 336 26.46 10.32 6.73
N ARG A 337 26.54 9.35 7.65
CA ARG A 337 27.35 9.50 8.89
C ARG A 337 28.84 9.53 8.62
N LEU A 338 29.30 8.78 7.62
CA LEU A 338 30.70 8.75 7.22
C LEU A 338 31.14 10.11 6.64
N ALA A 339 30.28 10.73 5.82
CA ALA A 339 30.46 12.06 5.23
C ALA A 339 30.26 13.24 6.19
N ALA A 340 29.51 13.04 7.29
CA ALA A 340 29.24 14.10 8.24
C ALA A 340 30.53 14.67 8.86
N GLY A 341 30.76 15.96 8.60
CA GLY A 341 31.88 16.72 9.17
C GLY A 341 33.26 16.32 8.65
N ALA A 342 33.35 15.61 7.53
CA ALA A 342 34.60 15.24 6.86
C ALA A 342 34.72 15.91 5.50
N GLY A 343 35.93 16.37 5.14
CA GLY A 343 36.25 16.67 3.75
C GLY A 343 36.60 15.40 2.95
N ASP A 344 36.64 15.50 1.62
CA ASP A 344 36.83 14.35 0.72
C ASP A 344 38.07 13.49 1.05
N ALA A 345 39.18 14.13 1.40
CA ALA A 345 40.40 13.43 1.78
C ALA A 345 40.25 12.62 3.08
N GLU A 346 39.59 13.21 4.10
CA GLU A 346 39.33 12.53 5.37
C GLU A 346 38.33 11.39 5.19
N LEU A 347 37.37 11.57 4.28
CA LEU A 347 36.40 10.55 3.93
C LEU A 347 37.06 9.31 3.31
N ASN A 348 37.94 9.52 2.33
CA ASN A 348 38.71 8.44 1.70
C ASN A 348 39.60 7.72 2.72
N GLN A 349 40.20 8.46 3.65
CA GLN A 349 40.95 7.88 4.75
C GLN A 349 40.06 6.99 5.64
N ARG A 350 38.89 7.47 6.07
CA ARG A 350 37.93 6.69 6.87
C ARG A 350 37.49 5.42 6.15
N ILE A 351 37.22 5.48 4.85
CA ILE A 351 36.85 4.29 4.05
C ILE A 351 38.00 3.29 4.00
N THR A 352 39.23 3.77 3.78
CA THR A 352 40.42 2.92 3.73
C THR A 352 40.67 2.22 5.08
N GLU A 353 40.52 2.95 6.18
CA GLU A 353 40.61 2.42 7.55
C GLU A 353 39.54 1.35 7.80
N ILE A 354 38.29 1.61 7.39
CA ILE A 354 37.18 0.64 7.52
C ILE A 354 37.46 -0.62 6.70
N ILE A 355 37.94 -0.49 5.45
CA ILE A 355 38.29 -1.63 4.61
C ILE A 355 39.38 -2.47 5.29
N ALA A 356 40.42 -1.83 5.84
CA ALA A 356 41.48 -2.52 6.56
C ALA A 356 40.95 -3.28 7.78
N GLU A 357 40.05 -2.68 8.57
CA GLU A 357 39.38 -3.34 9.70
C GLU A 357 38.55 -4.55 9.24
N ILE A 358 37.82 -4.43 8.13
CA ILE A 358 36.98 -5.50 7.57
C ILE A 358 37.84 -6.69 7.15
N LYS A 359 38.93 -6.44 6.41
CA LYS A 359 39.89 -7.48 5.99
C LYS A 359 40.47 -8.20 7.20
N ALA A 360 40.91 -7.43 8.20
CA ALA A 360 41.51 -7.97 9.41
C ALA A 360 40.51 -8.81 10.22
N ALA A 361 39.25 -8.39 10.30
CA ALA A 361 38.22 -9.12 11.03
C ALA A 361 37.82 -10.45 10.36
N GLY A 362 37.82 -10.53 9.03
CA GLY A 362 37.57 -11.75 8.23
C GLY A 362 36.15 -12.35 8.34
N ASN A 363 35.31 -11.83 9.23
CA ASN A 363 33.97 -12.34 9.50
C ASN A 363 32.84 -11.34 9.18
N ILE A 364 33.07 -10.37 8.31
CA ILE A 364 32.10 -9.32 8.00
C ILE A 364 31.52 -9.52 6.59
N ILE A 365 30.21 -9.26 6.48
CA ILE A 365 29.51 -8.99 5.23
C ILE A 365 29.13 -7.50 5.30
N LEU A 366 29.66 -6.71 4.38
CA LEU A 366 29.39 -5.28 4.30
C LEU A 366 28.15 -5.04 3.45
N PHE A 367 27.19 -4.29 3.98
CA PHE A 367 26.02 -3.83 3.24
C PHE A 367 26.09 -2.30 3.08
N VAL A 368 25.87 -1.84 1.85
CA VAL A 368 25.75 -0.42 1.51
C VAL A 368 24.43 -0.20 0.82
N ASP A 369 23.52 0.52 1.48
CA ASP A 369 22.30 1.01 0.85
C ASP A 369 22.65 2.17 -0.08
N GLU A 370 21.92 2.29 -1.19
CA GLU A 370 22.18 3.28 -2.24
C GLU A 370 23.67 3.35 -2.66
N VAL A 371 24.23 2.20 -3.06
CA VAL A 371 25.68 2.06 -3.35
C VAL A 371 26.20 3.04 -4.42
N HIS A 372 25.34 3.55 -5.29
CA HIS A 372 25.67 4.61 -6.26
C HIS A 372 26.12 5.92 -5.59
N ASN A 373 25.74 6.18 -4.33
CA ASN A 373 26.22 7.34 -3.59
C ASN A 373 27.74 7.32 -3.42
N LEU A 374 28.37 6.13 -3.37
CA LEU A 374 29.84 6.02 -3.36
C LEU A 374 30.49 6.52 -4.67
N ALA A 375 29.75 6.51 -5.78
CA ALA A 375 30.22 7.08 -7.04
C ALA A 375 30.13 8.62 -7.05
N MET A 376 29.18 9.19 -6.30
CA MET A 376 28.83 10.62 -6.35
C MET A 376 29.60 11.49 -5.34
N ILE A 377 30.32 10.87 -4.41
CA ILE A 377 31.00 11.56 -3.30
C ILE A 377 32.11 12.50 -3.78
N ASN A 378 32.81 12.16 -4.88
CA ASN A 378 33.76 13.05 -5.53
C ASN A 378 33.08 13.59 -6.78
N GLN A 379 33.08 14.91 -7.01
CA GLN A 379 32.46 15.57 -8.18
C GLN A 379 33.11 15.20 -9.55
N GLY A 380 33.76 14.04 -9.66
CA GLY A 380 34.23 13.44 -10.90
C GLY A 380 33.10 12.73 -11.67
N SER A 381 33.38 12.34 -12.92
CA SER A 381 32.46 11.52 -13.69
C SER A 381 32.25 10.16 -13.00
N ALA A 382 31.07 9.55 -13.19
CA ALA A 382 30.74 8.23 -12.63
C ALA A 382 31.74 7.12 -13.01
N GLU A 383 32.53 7.35 -14.07
CA GLU A 383 33.55 6.44 -14.59
C GLU A 383 34.82 6.39 -13.73
N SER A 384 35.10 7.39 -12.89
CA SER A 384 36.38 7.52 -12.15
C SER A 384 36.20 7.80 -10.65
N SER A 385 35.37 7.00 -9.96
CA SER A 385 35.28 7.09 -8.49
C SER A 385 36.51 6.46 -7.82
N ASP A 386 37.27 7.26 -7.08
CA ASP A 386 38.43 6.81 -6.30
C ASP A 386 38.05 5.75 -5.26
N ILE A 387 36.82 5.80 -4.75
CA ILE A 387 36.31 4.85 -3.76
C ILE A 387 36.06 3.48 -4.38
N PHE A 388 35.52 3.43 -5.60
CA PHE A 388 35.37 2.16 -6.33
C PHE A 388 36.73 1.55 -6.62
N MET A 389 37.70 2.35 -7.10
CA MET A 389 39.08 1.87 -7.34
C MET A 389 39.74 1.34 -6.07
N ALA A 390 39.48 1.94 -4.90
CA ALA A 390 40.00 1.46 -3.61
C ALA A 390 39.35 0.14 -3.16
N LEU A 391 38.08 -0.10 -3.51
CA LEU A 391 37.34 -1.32 -3.14
C LEU A 391 37.61 -2.49 -4.08
N GLU A 392 37.82 -2.22 -5.38
CA GLU A 392 37.96 -3.23 -6.44
C GLU A 392 38.93 -4.38 -6.10
N PRO A 393 40.18 -4.13 -5.63
CA PRO A 393 41.11 -5.21 -5.32
C PRO A 393 40.56 -6.17 -4.25
N SER A 394 40.02 -5.60 -3.17
CA SER A 394 39.52 -6.35 -2.01
C SER A 394 38.29 -7.19 -2.35
N LEU A 395 37.42 -6.65 -3.23
CA LEU A 395 36.21 -7.32 -3.69
C LEU A 395 36.48 -8.40 -4.74
N SER A 396 37.49 -8.19 -5.59
CA SER A 396 37.91 -9.16 -6.61
C SER A 396 38.59 -10.38 -5.99
N GLU A 397 39.46 -10.16 -5.00
CA GLU A 397 40.14 -11.23 -4.26
C GLU A 397 39.21 -11.98 -3.29
N GLY A 398 38.00 -11.45 -3.04
CA GLY A 398 37.00 -12.08 -2.18
C GLY A 398 37.38 -12.05 -0.70
N GLU A 399 38.19 -11.08 -0.27
CA GLU A 399 38.65 -10.94 1.13
C GLU A 399 37.48 -10.75 2.11
N PHE A 400 36.39 -10.11 1.65
CA PHE A 400 35.13 -10.00 2.37
C PHE A 400 33.95 -9.97 1.41
N GLN A 401 32.76 -10.29 1.91
CA GLN A 401 31.53 -10.24 1.13
C GLN A 401 30.93 -8.83 1.12
N PHE A 402 30.50 -8.36 -0.04
CA PHE A 402 29.80 -7.09 -0.19
C PHE A 402 28.39 -7.27 -0.74
N ILE A 403 27.45 -6.51 -0.18
CA ILE A 403 26.08 -6.36 -0.69
C ILE A 403 25.81 -4.89 -0.98
N GLY A 404 25.56 -4.55 -2.24
CA GLY A 404 25.08 -3.23 -2.64
C GLY A 404 23.58 -3.25 -2.91
N ALA A 405 22.88 -2.16 -2.63
CA ALA A 405 21.51 -1.95 -3.08
C ALA A 405 21.40 -0.66 -3.90
N THR A 406 20.62 -0.68 -4.98
CA THR A 406 20.38 0.51 -5.82
C THR A 406 19.04 0.43 -6.55
N THR A 407 18.65 1.53 -7.19
CA THR A 407 17.53 1.56 -8.13
C THR A 407 17.98 1.19 -9.54
N THR A 408 17.03 0.77 -10.38
CA THR A 408 17.28 0.45 -11.80
C THR A 408 17.88 1.65 -12.54
N ASP A 409 17.34 2.85 -12.30
CA ASP A 409 17.82 4.08 -12.94
C ASP A 409 19.24 4.46 -12.50
N ASN A 410 19.51 4.41 -11.19
CA ASN A 410 20.82 4.76 -10.67
C ASN A 410 21.87 3.71 -11.02
N PHE A 411 21.48 2.44 -11.19
CA PHE A 411 22.37 1.42 -11.73
C PHE A 411 22.85 1.80 -13.13
N LYS A 412 21.93 2.06 -14.06
CA LYS A 412 22.28 2.43 -15.45
C LYS A 412 23.09 3.71 -15.53
N LYS A 413 22.80 4.68 -14.65
CA LYS A 413 23.43 6.00 -14.69
C LYS A 413 24.81 6.04 -14.03
N TYR A 414 25.03 5.29 -12.95
CA TYR A 414 26.23 5.45 -12.10
C TYR A 414 27.07 4.20 -11.91
N LEU A 415 26.50 3.00 -12.06
CA LEU A 415 27.22 1.73 -11.81
C LEU A 415 27.55 0.99 -13.10
N GLU A 416 26.62 0.93 -14.04
CA GLU A 416 26.82 0.30 -15.35
C GLU A 416 27.96 0.94 -16.18
N PRO A 417 28.17 2.28 -16.17
CA PRO A 417 29.30 2.88 -16.88
C PRO A 417 30.67 2.43 -16.36
N ASN A 418 30.74 2.00 -15.08
CA ASN A 418 31.95 1.42 -14.52
C ASN A 418 31.89 -0.12 -14.65
N GLU A 419 32.30 -0.61 -15.83
CA GLU A 419 32.40 -2.05 -16.09
C GLU A 419 33.32 -2.79 -15.10
N ALA A 420 34.36 -2.10 -14.60
CA ALA A 420 35.36 -2.70 -13.73
C ALA A 420 34.78 -3.09 -12.36
N PHE A 421 33.94 -2.22 -11.80
CA PHE A 421 33.23 -2.44 -10.55
C PHE A 421 32.01 -3.34 -10.73
N SER A 422 31.17 -3.08 -11.75
CA SER A 422 29.91 -3.82 -11.96
C SER A 422 30.12 -5.33 -12.18
N ARG A 423 31.18 -5.74 -12.89
CA ARG A 423 31.54 -7.16 -13.11
C ARG A 423 31.93 -7.94 -11.84
N LEU A 424 32.18 -7.24 -10.72
CA LEU A 424 32.50 -7.86 -9.43
C LEU A 424 31.26 -8.38 -8.70
N PHE A 425 30.07 -7.99 -9.16
CA PHE A 425 28.79 -8.30 -8.53
C PHE A 425 27.97 -9.27 -9.36
N GLU A 426 27.26 -10.16 -8.67
CA GLU A 426 26.11 -10.85 -9.22
C GLU A 426 24.86 -9.99 -8.98
N VAL A 427 24.15 -9.69 -10.06
CA VAL A 427 22.92 -8.88 -10.00
C VAL A 427 21.76 -9.74 -9.54
N VAL A 428 21.03 -9.26 -8.54
CA VAL A 428 19.80 -9.87 -8.04
C VAL A 428 18.67 -8.86 -8.19
N ASP A 429 17.79 -9.12 -9.14
CA ASP A 429 16.63 -8.27 -9.41
C ASP A 429 15.54 -8.50 -8.37
N LEU A 430 15.14 -7.40 -7.72
CA LEU A 430 14.08 -7.36 -6.74
C LEU A 430 12.81 -6.79 -7.37
N ALA A 431 11.97 -7.70 -7.85
CA ALA A 431 10.65 -7.33 -8.36
C ALA A 431 9.75 -6.72 -7.27
N GLU A 432 8.79 -5.92 -7.75
CA GLU A 432 7.64 -5.45 -6.97
C GLU A 432 6.89 -6.64 -6.33
N ALA A 433 6.40 -6.45 -5.10
CA ALA A 433 5.64 -7.50 -4.43
C ALA A 433 4.28 -7.72 -5.11
N THR A 434 3.92 -8.98 -5.33
CA THR A 434 2.58 -9.33 -5.85
C THR A 434 1.48 -8.91 -4.87
N PRO A 435 0.24 -8.64 -5.33
CA PRO A 435 -0.89 -8.32 -4.44
C PRO A 435 -1.06 -9.31 -3.28
N ARG A 436 -0.82 -10.60 -3.54
CA ARG A 436 -0.88 -11.64 -2.51
C ARG A 436 0.24 -11.51 -1.46
N GLN A 437 1.49 -11.32 -1.90
CA GLN A 437 2.61 -11.10 -0.98
C GLN A 437 2.41 -9.80 -0.18
N THR A 438 1.92 -8.74 -0.83
CA THR A 438 1.59 -7.47 -0.17
C THR A 438 0.52 -7.67 0.90
N LEU A 439 -0.53 -8.47 0.63
CA LEU A 439 -1.54 -8.78 1.64
C LEU A 439 -0.95 -9.47 2.87
N GLU A 440 -0.06 -10.43 2.69
CA GLU A 440 0.64 -11.10 3.80
C GLU A 440 1.50 -10.12 4.62
N ILE A 441 2.19 -9.19 3.94
CA ILE A 441 2.97 -8.12 4.59
C ILE A 441 2.05 -7.19 5.40
N LEU A 442 0.96 -6.70 4.79
CA LEU A 442 0.01 -5.81 5.47
C LEU A 442 -0.66 -6.49 6.66
N GLN A 443 -0.99 -7.78 6.55
CA GLN A 443 -1.56 -8.58 7.62
C GLN A 443 -0.64 -8.66 8.84
N TYR A 444 0.67 -8.81 8.62
CA TYR A 444 1.67 -8.78 9.69
C TYR A 444 1.80 -7.37 10.28
N LEU A 445 1.97 -6.34 9.45
CA LEU A 445 2.15 -4.97 9.91
C LEU A 445 0.92 -4.45 10.68
N ALA A 446 -0.29 -4.77 10.23
CA ALA A 446 -1.52 -4.44 10.93
C ALA A 446 -1.58 -5.13 12.31
N TRP A 447 -1.16 -6.40 12.40
CA TRP A 447 -1.10 -7.10 13.69
C TRP A 447 -0.03 -6.49 14.62
N GLU A 448 1.16 -6.20 14.10
CA GLU A 448 2.27 -5.61 14.85
C GLU A 448 1.88 -4.22 15.40
N GLN A 449 1.31 -3.36 14.56
CA GLN A 449 0.84 -2.05 14.98
C GLN A 449 -0.35 -2.12 15.92
N GLN A 450 -1.24 -3.11 15.78
CA GLN A 450 -2.33 -3.30 16.74
C GLN A 450 -1.81 -3.55 18.16
N GLN A 451 -0.65 -4.20 18.33
CA GLN A 451 -0.04 -4.40 19.65
C GLN A 451 0.47 -3.10 20.27
N THR A 452 0.90 -2.14 19.45
CA THR A 452 1.51 -0.88 19.92
C THR A 452 0.49 0.25 20.03
N GLU A 453 -0.43 0.35 19.06
CA GLU A 453 -1.33 1.49 18.87
C GLU A 453 -2.80 1.17 19.25
N ALA A 454 -3.11 -0.09 19.57
CA ALA A 454 -4.46 -0.56 19.94
C ALA A 454 -5.58 -0.32 18.92
N VAL A 455 -5.24 0.04 17.67
CA VAL A 455 -6.17 0.14 16.54
C VAL A 455 -6.12 -1.15 15.73
N ALA A 456 -7.27 -1.81 15.56
CA ALA A 456 -7.39 -2.98 14.70
C ALA A 456 -7.70 -2.57 13.25
N VAL A 457 -7.27 -3.35 12.28
CA VAL A 457 -7.59 -3.15 10.86
C VAL A 457 -8.30 -4.40 10.34
N THR A 458 -9.42 -4.23 9.64
CA THR A 458 -10.17 -5.36 9.07
C THR A 458 -9.42 -5.95 7.87
N LEU A 459 -9.65 -7.25 7.59
CA LEU A 459 -9.03 -7.88 6.42
C LEU A 459 -9.52 -7.25 5.11
N ILE A 460 -10.80 -6.86 5.08
CA ILE A 460 -11.40 -6.19 3.93
C ILE A 460 -10.79 -4.80 3.71
N ALA A 461 -10.44 -4.07 4.78
CA ALA A 461 -9.69 -2.83 4.67
C ALA A 461 -8.32 -3.07 4.01
N LEU A 462 -7.58 -4.11 4.42
CA LEU A 462 -6.27 -4.43 3.80
C LEU A 462 -6.39 -4.79 2.31
N GLN A 463 -7.40 -5.58 1.94
CA GLN A 463 -7.68 -5.88 0.53
C GLN A 463 -8.05 -4.62 -0.25
N THR A 464 -8.89 -3.77 0.33
CA THR A 464 -9.30 -2.48 -0.24
C THR A 464 -8.11 -1.53 -0.43
N ILE A 465 -7.15 -1.52 0.51
CA ILE A 465 -5.90 -0.77 0.37
C ILE A 465 -5.14 -1.23 -0.87
N ILE A 466 -4.96 -2.54 -1.05
CA ILE A 466 -4.23 -3.09 -2.21
C ILE A 466 -4.93 -2.72 -3.52
N GLU A 467 -6.23 -2.99 -3.60
CA GLU A 467 -7.05 -2.71 -4.79
C GLU A 467 -6.99 -1.22 -5.18
N LEU A 468 -7.29 -0.32 -4.24
CA LEU A 468 -7.38 1.11 -4.51
C LEU A 468 -6.01 1.75 -4.68
N SER A 469 -4.98 1.30 -3.97
CA SER A 469 -3.61 1.78 -4.18
C SER A 469 -3.09 1.40 -5.56
N GLN A 470 -3.43 0.21 -6.05
CA GLN A 470 -3.07 -0.19 -7.41
C GLN A 470 -3.77 0.64 -8.47
N ALA A 471 -5.04 0.98 -8.24
CA ALA A 471 -5.86 1.73 -9.17
C ALA A 471 -5.59 3.25 -9.17
N LEU A 472 -5.08 3.81 -8.07
CA LEU A 472 -5.02 5.28 -7.89
C LEU A 472 -3.62 5.82 -7.60
N ILE A 473 -2.66 4.97 -7.26
CA ILE A 473 -1.29 5.37 -6.89
C ILE A 473 -0.30 4.65 -7.81
N HIS A 474 0.28 5.41 -8.74
CA HIS A 474 1.17 4.90 -9.78
C HIS A 474 2.64 5.34 -9.61
N ASP A 475 2.91 6.34 -8.77
CA ASP A 475 4.26 6.86 -8.47
C ASP A 475 5.07 5.95 -7.54
N ARG A 476 4.45 4.91 -6.98
CA ARG A 476 5.04 4.00 -6.01
C ARG A 476 4.71 2.55 -6.33
N VAL A 477 5.64 1.66 -6.01
CA VAL A 477 5.48 0.22 -6.17
C VAL A 477 5.00 -0.45 -4.88
N PHE A 478 4.48 -1.67 -4.99
CA PHE A 478 4.26 -2.55 -3.85
C PHE A 478 5.59 -3.06 -3.24
N PRO A 479 5.63 -3.25 -1.90
CA PRO A 479 4.54 -3.03 -0.95
C PRO A 479 4.41 -1.58 -0.44
N ASP A 480 5.34 -0.69 -0.74
CA ASP A 480 5.42 0.68 -0.17
C ASP A 480 4.11 1.47 -0.28
N ARG A 481 3.51 1.51 -1.48
CA ARG A 481 2.25 2.25 -1.69
C ARG A 481 1.13 1.81 -0.74
N ALA A 482 1.07 0.51 -0.44
CA ALA A 482 0.03 -0.07 0.40
C ALA A 482 0.33 0.13 1.89
N VAL A 483 1.60 -0.05 2.28
CA VAL A 483 2.06 0.21 3.65
C VAL A 483 1.83 1.67 4.03
N ASN A 484 2.13 2.60 3.13
CA ASN A 484 1.90 4.03 3.35
C ASN A 484 0.41 4.34 3.64
N ILE A 485 -0.52 3.75 2.89
CA ILE A 485 -1.96 3.95 3.12
C ILE A 485 -2.40 3.29 4.42
N LEU A 486 -1.86 2.11 4.76
CA LEU A 486 -2.14 1.44 6.04
C LEU A 486 -1.75 2.33 7.22
N ASP A 487 -0.52 2.87 7.21
CA ASP A 487 -0.01 3.75 8.24
C ASP A 487 -0.87 5.03 8.36
N GLU A 488 -1.23 5.63 7.22
CA GLU A 488 -2.07 6.82 7.18
C GLU A 488 -3.49 6.53 7.70
N ALA A 489 -4.07 5.39 7.34
CA ALA A 489 -5.40 4.98 7.81
C ALA A 489 -5.43 4.76 9.33
N ILE A 490 -4.39 4.14 9.88
CA ILE A 490 -4.23 3.94 11.33
C ILE A 490 -4.03 5.30 12.04
N ALA A 491 -3.20 6.18 11.48
CA ALA A 491 -2.98 7.52 12.03
C ALA A 491 -4.28 8.35 12.05
N VAL A 492 -5.07 8.30 10.98
CA VAL A 492 -6.36 8.98 10.88
C VAL A 492 -7.36 8.39 11.88
N ALA A 493 -7.42 7.07 12.01
CA ALA A 493 -8.27 6.40 12.98
C ALA A 493 -7.93 6.82 14.41
N LYS A 494 -6.63 6.85 14.76
CA LYS A 494 -6.14 7.36 16.04
C LYS A 494 -6.53 8.81 16.29
N SER A 495 -6.43 9.66 15.27
CA SER A 495 -6.84 11.08 15.37
C SER A 495 -8.34 11.26 15.65
N LYS A 496 -9.16 10.29 15.22
CA LYS A 496 -10.61 10.24 15.39
C LYS A 496 -11.06 9.36 16.58
N ASP A 497 -10.13 8.85 17.38
CA ASP A 497 -10.39 7.89 18.48
C ASP A 497 -11.15 6.62 18.04
N LEU A 498 -10.90 6.16 16.80
CA LEU A 498 -11.46 4.92 16.27
C LEU A 498 -10.58 3.73 16.65
N LYS A 499 -11.22 2.66 17.14
CA LYS A 499 -10.55 1.40 17.49
C LYS A 499 -10.45 0.39 16.35
N LEU A 500 -11.14 0.64 15.25
CA LEU A 500 -11.21 -0.24 14.09
C LEU A 500 -11.16 0.59 12.81
N VAL A 501 -10.29 0.19 11.88
CA VAL A 501 -10.24 0.70 10.51
C VAL A 501 -10.97 -0.27 9.59
N THR A 502 -11.98 0.25 8.89
CA THR A 502 -12.79 -0.50 7.94
C THR A 502 -12.48 -0.11 6.49
N ALA A 503 -12.98 -0.87 5.52
CA ALA A 503 -12.87 -0.55 4.10
C ALA A 503 -13.50 0.80 3.75
N ALA A 504 -14.56 1.20 4.47
CA ALA A 504 -15.18 2.52 4.30
C ALA A 504 -14.23 3.66 4.72
N ASP A 505 -13.47 3.47 5.81
CA ASP A 505 -12.49 4.45 6.28
C ASP A 505 -11.34 4.60 5.27
N VAL A 506 -10.86 3.48 4.71
CA VAL A 506 -9.83 3.49 3.65
C VAL A 506 -10.32 4.22 2.41
N ARG A 507 -11.56 3.96 1.96
CA ARG A 507 -12.16 4.68 0.82
C ARG A 507 -12.30 6.16 1.08
N GLN A 508 -12.73 6.55 2.28
CA GLN A 508 -12.83 7.95 2.67
C GLN A 508 -11.46 8.63 2.66
N LEU A 509 -10.44 7.97 3.21
CA LEU A 509 -9.07 8.45 3.21
C LEU A 509 -8.56 8.69 1.79
N LEU A 510 -8.66 7.67 0.93
CA LEU A 510 -8.19 7.77 -0.45
C LEU A 510 -9.00 8.77 -1.26
N THR A 511 -10.31 8.87 -1.05
CA THR A 511 -11.14 9.91 -1.69
C THR A 511 -10.65 11.31 -1.33
N LYS A 512 -10.28 11.54 -0.06
CA LYS A 512 -9.72 12.84 0.37
C LYS A 512 -8.33 13.09 -0.23
N LYS A 513 -7.50 12.05 -0.32
CA LYS A 513 -6.12 12.14 -0.82
C LYS A 513 -6.05 12.34 -2.34
N THR A 514 -6.80 11.55 -3.10
CA THR A 514 -6.78 11.54 -4.57
C THR A 514 -7.82 12.47 -5.18
N LYS A 515 -8.78 12.96 -4.38
CA LYS A 515 -9.98 13.70 -4.82
C LYS A 515 -10.90 12.90 -5.74
N VAL A 516 -10.65 11.60 -5.95
CA VAL A 516 -11.50 10.69 -6.72
C VAL A 516 -12.58 10.15 -5.79
N PRO A 517 -13.88 10.26 -6.10
CA PRO A 517 -14.93 9.65 -5.29
C PRO A 517 -14.94 8.13 -5.48
N LEU A 518 -14.54 7.38 -4.43
CA LEU A 518 -14.41 5.91 -4.45
C LEU A 518 -15.58 5.17 -3.79
N ASN A 519 -16.54 5.91 -3.22
CA ASN A 519 -17.72 5.31 -2.63
C ASN A 519 -18.67 4.82 -3.72
N LYS A 520 -19.43 3.74 -3.44
CA LYS A 520 -20.65 3.45 -4.20
C LYS A 520 -21.49 4.73 -4.20
N LEU A 521 -22.12 5.06 -5.34
CA LEU A 521 -22.99 6.21 -5.53
C LEU A 521 -23.65 6.61 -4.21
N THR A 522 -23.16 7.70 -3.61
CA THR A 522 -23.73 8.18 -2.35
C THR A 522 -25.12 8.72 -2.63
N GLY A 523 -25.96 8.83 -1.59
CA GLY A 523 -27.27 9.49 -1.75
C GLY A 523 -27.14 10.88 -2.38
N ASP A 524 -26.04 11.57 -2.08
CA ASP A 524 -25.72 12.88 -2.65
C ASP A 524 -25.34 12.81 -4.13
N ASP A 525 -24.56 11.81 -4.55
CA ASP A 525 -24.24 11.60 -5.97
C ASP A 525 -25.48 11.28 -6.80
N VAL A 526 -26.37 10.43 -6.26
CA VAL A 526 -27.65 10.11 -6.91
C VAL A 526 -28.50 11.37 -7.05
N ASN A 527 -28.64 12.14 -5.97
CA ASN A 527 -29.39 13.40 -5.98
C ASN A 527 -28.79 14.42 -6.96
N LEU A 528 -27.45 14.53 -7.02
CA LEU A 528 -26.74 15.37 -7.97
C LEU A 528 -27.07 14.96 -9.41
N LEU A 529 -26.92 13.68 -9.75
CA LEU A 529 -27.13 13.18 -11.12
C LEU A 529 -28.60 13.28 -11.57
N LEU A 530 -29.56 13.07 -10.66
CA LEU A 530 -30.98 13.24 -10.94
C LEU A 530 -31.35 14.72 -11.18
N ASN A 531 -30.67 15.64 -10.50
CA ASN A 531 -30.92 17.09 -10.61
C ASN A 531 -29.90 17.83 -11.48
N LEU A 532 -29.01 17.12 -12.19
CA LEU A 532 -27.87 17.72 -12.87
C LEU A 532 -28.32 18.72 -13.94
N GLU A 533 -29.33 18.39 -14.74
CA GLU A 533 -29.88 19.29 -15.76
C GLU A 533 -30.38 20.60 -15.15
N LYS A 534 -31.14 20.50 -14.05
CA LYS A 534 -31.66 21.66 -13.33
C LYS A 534 -30.54 22.53 -12.77
N LYS A 535 -29.49 21.91 -12.23
CA LYS A 535 -28.29 22.61 -11.72
C LYS A 535 -27.53 23.31 -12.85
N LEU A 536 -27.28 22.63 -13.97
CA LEU A 536 -26.62 23.21 -15.13
C LEU A 536 -27.42 24.40 -15.69
N HIS A 537 -28.75 24.31 -15.73
CA HIS A 537 -29.63 25.39 -16.19
C HIS A 537 -29.66 26.64 -15.28
N GLN A 538 -29.11 26.58 -14.07
CA GLN A 538 -28.95 27.78 -13.23
C GLN A 538 -27.94 28.77 -13.82
N ARG A 539 -27.00 28.28 -14.64
CA ARG A 539 -25.96 29.09 -15.27
C ARG A 539 -25.99 29.04 -16.80
N VAL A 540 -26.36 27.91 -17.38
CA VAL A 540 -26.47 27.73 -18.83
C VAL A 540 -27.91 27.96 -19.26
N ILE A 541 -28.16 29.07 -19.92
CA ILE A 541 -29.48 29.43 -20.46
C ILE A 541 -29.67 28.81 -21.84
N GLY A 542 -30.85 28.21 -22.06
CA GLY A 542 -31.16 27.52 -23.31
C GLY A 542 -30.39 26.21 -23.44
N GLN A 543 -30.08 25.81 -24.68
CA GLN A 543 -29.28 24.61 -24.97
C GLN A 543 -29.83 23.31 -24.34
N ASN A 544 -31.15 23.20 -24.21
CA ASN A 544 -31.81 22.11 -23.47
C ASN A 544 -31.39 20.72 -23.98
N GLN A 545 -31.27 20.54 -25.30
CA GLN A 545 -30.82 19.28 -25.89
C GLN A 545 -29.37 18.95 -25.50
N ALA A 546 -28.48 19.94 -25.52
CA ALA A 546 -27.09 19.77 -25.13
C ALA A 546 -26.94 19.38 -23.65
N ILE A 547 -27.63 20.11 -22.76
CA ILE A 547 -27.61 19.85 -21.31
C ILE A 547 -28.19 18.47 -20.98
N LYS A 548 -29.28 18.09 -21.65
CA LYS A 548 -29.87 16.75 -21.52
C LYS A 548 -28.90 15.66 -21.97
N ALA A 549 -28.26 15.82 -23.14
CA ALA A 549 -27.30 14.84 -23.66
C ALA A 549 -26.09 14.64 -22.74
N VAL A 550 -25.52 15.73 -22.21
CA VAL A 550 -24.44 15.67 -21.20
C VAL A 550 -24.91 14.92 -19.97
N SER A 551 -26.09 15.26 -19.44
CA SER A 551 -26.62 14.67 -18.21
C SER A 551 -26.94 13.19 -18.38
N ASP A 552 -27.53 12.79 -19.51
CA ASP A 552 -27.80 11.40 -19.86
C ASP A 552 -26.51 10.57 -19.96
N ALA A 553 -25.47 11.11 -20.60
CA ALA A 553 -24.18 10.44 -20.72
C ALA A 553 -23.51 10.22 -19.34
N LEU A 554 -23.57 11.22 -18.45
CA LEU A 554 -23.00 11.09 -17.10
C LEU A 554 -23.78 10.12 -16.20
N ARG A 555 -25.12 10.08 -16.33
CA ARG A 555 -25.94 9.07 -15.67
C ARG A 555 -25.57 7.66 -16.13
N ARG A 556 -25.36 7.44 -17.44
CA ARG A 556 -24.86 6.16 -17.97
C ARG A 556 -23.48 5.82 -17.42
N ALA A 557 -22.56 6.80 -17.41
CA ALA A 557 -21.21 6.61 -16.91
C ALA A 557 -21.15 6.15 -15.44
N ARG A 558 -22.08 6.66 -14.62
CA ARG A 558 -22.10 6.43 -13.17
C ARG A 558 -22.91 5.22 -12.71
N THR A 559 -23.72 4.61 -13.57
CA THR A 559 -24.53 3.42 -13.26
C THR A 559 -23.77 2.10 -13.42
N GLY A 560 -22.44 2.15 -13.58
CA GLY A 560 -21.60 0.96 -13.77
C GLY A 560 -21.68 0.35 -15.17
N LEU A 561 -22.41 0.98 -16.10
CA LEU A 561 -22.50 0.62 -17.52
C LEU A 561 -21.30 1.12 -18.35
N LYS A 562 -20.29 1.68 -17.68
CA LYS A 562 -19.11 2.29 -18.28
C LYS A 562 -17.96 1.29 -18.28
N ASP A 563 -17.21 1.25 -19.37
CA ASP A 563 -15.90 0.60 -19.40
C ASP A 563 -14.92 1.34 -18.49
N GLN A 564 -14.25 0.62 -17.59
CA GLN A 564 -13.31 1.19 -16.63
C GLN A 564 -12.05 1.75 -17.32
N HIS A 565 -11.74 1.30 -18.55
CA HIS A 565 -10.58 1.76 -19.31
C HIS A 565 -10.86 2.99 -20.17
N LYS A 566 -12.02 3.65 -20.01
CA LYS A 566 -12.38 4.86 -20.75
C LYS A 566 -12.53 6.06 -19.82
N PRO A 567 -12.40 7.31 -20.33
CA PRO A 567 -12.78 8.50 -19.56
C PRO A 567 -14.24 8.44 -19.08
N ILE A 568 -14.59 9.11 -17.98
CA ILE A 568 -15.95 9.16 -17.42
C ILE A 568 -16.97 9.50 -18.52
N ALA A 569 -16.68 10.53 -19.27
CA ALA A 569 -17.40 10.86 -20.49
C ALA A 569 -16.50 11.70 -21.39
N SER A 570 -16.73 11.58 -22.69
CA SER A 570 -16.06 12.37 -23.71
C SER A 570 -17.10 13.07 -24.59
N PHE A 571 -16.98 14.37 -24.80
CA PHE A 571 -17.92 15.13 -25.62
C PHE A 571 -17.20 15.99 -26.67
N LEU A 572 -17.79 16.06 -27.87
CA LEU A 572 -17.45 17.07 -28.87
C LEU A 572 -18.58 18.11 -28.91
N PHE A 573 -18.30 19.31 -28.41
CA PHE A 573 -19.23 20.45 -28.42
C PHE A 573 -19.05 21.24 -29.72
N ALA A 574 -20.01 21.14 -30.62
CA ALA A 574 -20.02 21.86 -31.89
C ALA A 574 -21.01 23.02 -31.84
N GLY A 575 -20.64 24.18 -32.37
CA GLY A 575 -21.56 25.31 -32.50
C GLY A 575 -20.85 26.65 -32.63
N PRO A 576 -21.57 27.77 -32.80
CA PRO A 576 -20.96 29.09 -32.99
C PRO A 576 -20.13 29.54 -31.78
N THR A 577 -19.32 30.57 -31.96
CA THR A 577 -18.63 31.19 -30.83
C THR A 577 -19.65 31.92 -29.92
N GLY A 578 -19.44 31.86 -28.61
CA GLY A 578 -20.26 32.64 -27.66
C GLY A 578 -21.67 32.11 -27.37
N VAL A 579 -21.99 30.85 -27.73
CA VAL A 579 -23.32 30.22 -27.46
C VAL A 579 -23.39 29.44 -26.15
N GLY A 580 -22.28 29.26 -25.43
CA GLY A 580 -22.26 28.61 -24.11
C GLY A 580 -21.45 27.30 -24.00
N LYS A 581 -20.69 26.90 -25.03
CA LYS A 581 -19.84 25.67 -24.99
C LYS A 581 -18.90 25.65 -23.76
N THR A 582 -18.06 26.66 -23.63
CA THR A 582 -17.09 26.81 -22.52
C THR A 582 -17.80 27.01 -21.17
N GLU A 583 -18.93 27.72 -21.13
CA GLU A 583 -19.68 27.93 -19.89
C GLU A 583 -20.33 26.63 -19.39
N THR A 584 -20.77 25.76 -20.30
CA THR A 584 -21.27 24.42 -19.97
C THR A 584 -20.18 23.58 -19.34
N ALA A 585 -18.96 23.58 -19.91
CA ALA A 585 -17.82 22.88 -19.34
C ALA A 585 -17.45 23.39 -17.93
N LYS A 586 -17.40 24.72 -17.74
CA LYS A 586 -17.14 25.33 -16.43
C LYS A 586 -18.21 24.98 -15.40
N THR A 587 -19.48 25.09 -15.78
CA THR A 587 -20.61 24.77 -14.89
C THR A 587 -20.60 23.29 -14.54
N LEU A 588 -20.30 22.42 -15.50
CA LEU A 588 -20.15 20.99 -15.24
C LEU A 588 -18.98 20.70 -14.30
N ALA A 589 -17.84 21.38 -14.46
CA ALA A 589 -16.72 21.26 -13.53
C ALA A 589 -17.13 21.66 -12.09
N ALA A 590 -17.85 22.77 -11.94
CA ALA A 590 -18.35 23.23 -10.65
C ALA A 590 -19.35 22.26 -10.01
N GLU A 591 -20.32 21.74 -10.77
CA GLU A 591 -21.39 20.90 -10.23
C GLU A 591 -20.96 19.44 -10.03
N PHE A 592 -20.14 18.87 -10.92
CA PHE A 592 -19.75 17.46 -10.89
C PHE A 592 -18.44 17.20 -10.12
N PHE A 593 -17.48 18.13 -10.18
CA PHE A 593 -16.20 18.03 -9.47
C PHE A 593 -16.12 18.98 -8.25
N GLY A 594 -17.17 19.78 -8.02
CA GLY A 594 -17.28 20.69 -6.87
C GLY A 594 -16.57 22.04 -7.05
N SER A 595 -15.80 22.25 -8.12
CA SER A 595 -15.06 23.50 -8.35
C SER A 595 -14.69 23.69 -9.82
N GLU A 596 -14.84 24.92 -10.33
CA GLU A 596 -14.36 25.29 -11.67
C GLU A 596 -12.83 25.18 -11.81
N LYS A 597 -12.09 25.37 -10.71
CA LYS A 597 -10.62 25.36 -10.72
C LYS A 597 -10.03 23.98 -11.00
N VAL A 598 -10.85 22.95 -10.90
CA VAL A 598 -10.46 21.58 -11.25
C VAL A 598 -10.25 21.46 -12.75
N MET A 599 -10.97 22.24 -13.56
CA MET A 599 -10.90 22.16 -15.01
C MET A 599 -9.54 22.59 -15.56
N ILE A 600 -8.93 21.71 -16.35
CA ILE A 600 -7.75 22.01 -17.16
C ILE A 600 -8.25 22.50 -18.52
N ARG A 601 -7.97 23.77 -18.84
CA ARG A 601 -8.36 24.37 -20.13
C ARG A 601 -7.13 24.56 -21.00
N LEU A 602 -7.22 24.06 -22.24
CA LEU A 602 -6.16 24.12 -23.23
C LEU A 602 -6.71 24.74 -24.51
N ASP A 603 -6.08 25.82 -24.97
CA ASP A 603 -6.40 26.45 -26.24
C ASP A 603 -5.64 25.74 -27.36
N MET A 604 -6.35 25.02 -28.23
CA MET A 604 -5.73 24.24 -29.30
C MET A 604 -5.07 25.11 -30.38
N SER A 605 -5.34 26.41 -30.39
CA SER A 605 -4.62 27.38 -31.23
C SER A 605 -3.16 27.55 -30.82
N GLU A 606 -2.78 27.22 -29.58
CA GLU A 606 -1.38 27.22 -29.12
C GLU A 606 -0.62 25.95 -29.56
N PHE A 607 -1.35 24.93 -30.04
CA PHE A 607 -0.81 23.60 -30.30
C PHE A 607 -0.83 23.22 -31.79
N GLN A 608 -0.40 24.15 -32.65
CA GLN A 608 -0.41 23.97 -34.12
C GLN A 608 0.87 23.33 -34.67
N THR A 609 1.97 23.38 -33.91
CA THR A 609 3.29 22.92 -34.36
C THR A 609 3.68 21.58 -33.73
N MET A 610 4.67 20.91 -34.29
CA MET A 610 5.07 19.60 -33.77
C MET A 610 5.74 19.68 -32.39
N GLU A 611 6.57 20.70 -32.13
CA GLU A 611 7.17 20.96 -30.81
C GLU A 611 6.11 21.21 -29.72
N SER A 612 5.00 21.86 -30.10
CA SER A 612 3.90 22.12 -29.17
C SER A 612 3.17 20.84 -28.75
N VAL A 613 3.19 19.79 -29.58
CA VAL A 613 2.60 18.48 -29.27
C VAL A 613 3.33 17.82 -28.10
N ASP A 614 4.66 17.88 -28.09
CA ASP A 614 5.44 17.26 -27.01
C ASP A 614 5.23 18.02 -25.68
N ARG A 615 5.16 19.35 -25.74
CA ARG A 615 4.79 20.18 -24.58
C ARG A 615 3.38 19.87 -24.06
N LEU A 616 2.42 19.63 -24.95
CA LEU A 616 1.06 19.23 -24.57
C LEU A 616 1.06 17.89 -23.85
N LEU A 617 1.84 16.92 -24.35
CA LEU A 617 1.98 15.60 -23.72
C LEU A 617 2.53 15.72 -22.30
N GLU A 618 3.61 16.47 -22.10
CA GLU A 618 4.18 16.69 -20.78
C GLU A 618 3.19 17.38 -19.84
N LEU A 619 2.54 18.46 -20.31
CA LEU A 619 1.58 19.20 -19.49
C LEU A 619 0.37 18.36 -19.11
N LEU A 620 -0.21 17.61 -20.04
CA LEU A 620 -1.37 16.76 -19.77
C LEU A 620 -1.02 15.58 -18.87
N THR A 621 0.08 14.89 -19.16
CA THR A 621 0.50 13.74 -18.33
C THR A 621 0.78 14.19 -16.91
N ASP A 622 1.46 15.31 -16.73
CA ASP A 622 1.74 15.82 -15.38
C ASP A 622 0.49 16.34 -14.66
N ALA A 623 -0.36 17.11 -15.35
CA ALA A 623 -1.56 17.67 -14.73
C ALA A 623 -2.58 16.60 -14.33
N VAL A 624 -2.76 15.56 -15.16
CA VAL A 624 -3.69 14.46 -14.88
C VAL A 624 -3.13 13.52 -13.82
N ASP A 625 -1.82 13.28 -13.80
CA ASP A 625 -1.16 12.51 -12.74
C ASP A 625 -1.35 13.16 -11.36
N HIS A 626 -1.20 14.49 -11.27
CA HIS A 626 -1.45 15.23 -10.03
C HIS A 626 -2.93 15.36 -9.67
N GLN A 627 -3.82 15.35 -10.67
CA GLN A 627 -5.25 15.55 -10.47
C GLN A 627 -6.10 14.67 -11.41
N PRO A 628 -6.21 13.37 -11.13
CA PRO A 628 -6.87 12.41 -12.03
C PRO A 628 -8.38 12.60 -12.11
N TYR A 629 -9.01 13.15 -11.06
CA TYR A 629 -10.42 13.52 -11.06
C TYR A 629 -10.60 14.96 -11.56
N THR A 630 -10.60 15.12 -12.89
CA THR A 630 -10.61 16.43 -13.55
C THR A 630 -11.47 16.49 -14.82
N LEU A 631 -11.79 17.72 -15.26
CA LEU A 631 -12.37 18.00 -16.56
C LEU A 631 -11.31 18.64 -17.47
N ILE A 632 -11.09 18.05 -18.63
CA ILE A 632 -10.15 18.55 -19.64
C ILE A 632 -10.96 19.21 -20.75
N LEU A 633 -10.73 20.50 -20.98
CA LEU A 633 -11.36 21.27 -22.04
C LEU A 633 -10.34 21.58 -23.13
N LEU A 634 -10.51 20.97 -24.30
CA LEU A 634 -9.76 21.25 -25.53
C LEU A 634 -10.55 22.25 -26.37
N ASP A 635 -10.20 23.53 -26.28
CA ASP A 635 -10.93 24.60 -26.97
C ASP A 635 -10.44 24.75 -28.42
N GLU A 636 -11.37 24.83 -29.38
CA GLU A 636 -11.09 25.03 -30.82
C GLU A 636 -10.21 23.92 -31.44
N ILE A 637 -10.58 22.65 -31.22
CA ILE A 637 -9.82 21.45 -31.62
C ILE A 637 -9.52 21.39 -33.13
N GLU A 638 -10.30 22.04 -33.98
CA GLU A 638 -10.02 22.16 -35.42
C GLU A 638 -8.73 22.92 -35.75
N LYS A 639 -8.16 23.65 -34.79
CA LYS A 639 -6.90 24.38 -34.93
C LYS A 639 -5.67 23.56 -34.55
N ALA A 640 -5.85 22.45 -33.85
CA ALA A 640 -4.75 21.62 -33.37
C ALA A 640 -3.97 20.98 -34.52
N HIS A 641 -2.70 20.66 -34.27
CA HIS A 641 -1.92 19.79 -35.13
C HIS A 641 -2.57 18.39 -35.23
N ALA A 642 -2.57 17.77 -36.43
CA ALA A 642 -3.24 16.48 -36.67
C ALA A 642 -2.76 15.34 -35.75
N LYS A 643 -1.49 15.35 -35.33
CA LYS A 643 -0.96 14.35 -34.36
C LYS A 643 -1.71 14.37 -33.02
N ILE A 644 -2.25 15.51 -32.60
CA ILE A 644 -3.01 15.64 -31.35
C ILE A 644 -4.31 14.84 -31.44
N ILE A 645 -4.98 14.87 -32.59
CA ILE A 645 -6.19 14.07 -32.84
C ILE A 645 -5.88 12.58 -32.65
N ASN A 646 -4.76 12.11 -33.21
CA ASN A 646 -4.32 10.71 -33.09
C ASN A 646 -3.96 10.33 -31.64
N LEU A 647 -3.29 11.22 -30.90
CA LEU A 647 -2.97 10.99 -29.49
C LEU A 647 -4.25 10.85 -28.65
N PHE A 648 -5.25 11.70 -28.91
CA PHE A 648 -6.53 11.62 -28.21
C PHE A 648 -7.38 10.41 -28.62
N LEU A 649 -7.12 9.73 -29.74
CA LEU A 649 -7.73 8.41 -29.99
C LEU A 649 -7.40 7.43 -28.87
N GLN A 650 -6.11 7.33 -28.52
CA GLN A 650 -5.63 6.46 -27.45
C GLN A 650 -6.22 6.87 -26.09
N VAL A 651 -6.28 8.17 -25.81
CA VAL A 651 -6.86 8.67 -24.55
C VAL A 651 -8.37 8.37 -24.46
N LEU A 652 -9.10 8.48 -25.57
CA LEU A 652 -10.55 8.23 -25.57
C LEU A 652 -10.89 6.72 -25.50
N ASP A 653 -9.99 5.84 -25.96
CA ASP A 653 -10.19 4.38 -25.95
C ASP A 653 -9.64 3.68 -24.72
N ASP A 654 -8.40 3.99 -24.32
CA ASP A 654 -7.67 3.28 -23.26
C ASP A 654 -7.45 4.14 -22.01
N ALA A 655 -7.92 5.39 -22.04
CA ALA A 655 -7.74 6.36 -20.96
C ALA A 655 -6.29 6.51 -20.50
N ARG A 656 -5.33 6.35 -21.42
CA ARG A 656 -3.91 6.41 -21.11
C ARG A 656 -3.17 7.30 -22.09
N LEU A 657 -2.22 8.05 -21.56
CA LEU A 657 -1.30 8.85 -22.33
C LEU A 657 0.11 8.68 -21.77
N THR A 658 1.07 8.35 -22.61
CA THR A 658 2.48 8.19 -22.23
C THR A 658 3.30 9.30 -22.86
N ASN A 659 4.15 9.96 -22.07
CA ASN A 659 5.06 10.99 -22.56
C ASN A 659 6.38 10.39 -23.07
N LEU A 660 7.28 11.24 -23.58
CA LEU A 660 8.59 10.82 -24.12
C LEU A 660 9.51 10.18 -23.08
N ASN A 661 9.31 10.49 -21.80
CA ASN A 661 10.09 9.94 -20.68
C ASN A 661 9.53 8.59 -20.18
N GLY A 662 8.49 8.05 -20.84
CA GLY A 662 7.84 6.79 -20.45
C GLY A 662 6.84 6.93 -19.30
N LYS A 663 6.61 8.14 -18.76
CA LYS A 663 5.59 8.39 -17.73
C LYS A 663 4.21 8.28 -18.36
N THR A 664 3.35 7.44 -17.77
CA THR A 664 1.98 7.20 -18.24
C THR A 664 0.98 7.78 -17.26
N ALA A 665 0.03 8.58 -17.74
CA ALA A 665 -1.07 9.14 -16.95
C ALA A 665 -2.41 8.45 -17.25
N ASP A 666 -3.25 8.30 -16.23
CA ASP A 666 -4.56 7.65 -16.30
C ASP A 666 -5.71 8.69 -16.35
N PHE A 667 -6.48 8.64 -17.43
CA PHE A 667 -7.60 9.52 -17.76
C PHE A 667 -8.96 8.89 -17.42
N ALA A 668 -9.02 7.70 -16.82
CA ALA A 668 -10.26 6.96 -16.59
C ALA A 668 -11.25 7.75 -15.72
N ASN A 669 -10.72 8.59 -14.85
CA ASN A 669 -11.46 9.45 -13.92
C ASN A 669 -11.68 10.88 -14.45
N THR A 670 -11.44 11.13 -15.74
CA THR A 670 -11.58 12.45 -16.36
C THR A 670 -12.86 12.59 -17.18
N ILE A 671 -13.35 13.83 -17.33
CA ILE A 671 -14.30 14.20 -18.38
C ILE A 671 -13.54 14.98 -19.45
N ILE A 672 -13.61 14.55 -20.70
CA ILE A 672 -12.93 15.22 -21.81
C ILE A 672 -13.97 15.94 -22.66
N ILE A 673 -13.79 17.25 -22.85
CA ILE A 673 -14.65 18.08 -23.70
C ILE A 673 -13.76 18.71 -24.76
N ALA A 674 -14.00 18.39 -26.02
CA ALA A 674 -13.44 19.12 -27.15
C ALA A 674 -14.49 20.11 -27.66
N THR A 675 -14.11 21.35 -27.99
CA THR A 675 -15.00 22.31 -28.65
C THR A 675 -14.59 22.52 -30.09
N THR A 676 -15.57 22.72 -30.97
CA THR A 676 -15.31 23.07 -32.36
C THR A 676 -16.27 24.12 -32.89
N ASN A 677 -15.76 24.99 -33.76
CA ASN A 677 -16.55 25.93 -34.54
C ASN A 677 -16.79 25.44 -35.98
N VAL A 678 -16.47 24.17 -36.30
CA VAL A 678 -16.81 23.55 -37.59
C VAL A 678 -18.33 23.51 -37.76
N GLY A 679 -18.82 23.82 -38.96
CA GLY A 679 -20.26 23.83 -39.28
C GLY A 679 -21.02 25.12 -38.96
N THR A 680 -20.35 26.15 -38.43
CA THR A 680 -20.98 27.38 -37.90
C THR A 680 -21.35 28.45 -38.93
N SER A 681 -20.93 28.30 -40.18
CA SER A 681 -21.13 29.30 -41.26
C SER A 681 -22.55 29.32 -41.86
N LEU A 682 -23.50 28.57 -41.31
CA LEU A 682 -24.86 28.49 -41.82
C LEU A 682 -25.70 29.62 -41.22
N LYS A 683 -25.98 30.65 -42.05
CA LYS A 683 -26.71 31.89 -41.67
C LYS A 683 -28.16 31.67 -41.19
N ASN A 684 -28.72 30.47 -41.37
CA ASN A 684 -30.08 30.11 -40.96
C ASN A 684 -30.01 28.88 -40.07
N ASN A 685 -30.56 28.93 -38.85
CA ASN A 685 -30.73 27.82 -37.88
C ASN A 685 -30.40 26.45 -38.48
N PRO A 686 -29.12 26.03 -38.45
CA PRO A 686 -28.74 24.84 -39.18
C PRO A 686 -29.41 23.65 -38.51
N LYS A 687 -30.14 22.85 -39.29
CA LYS A 687 -30.62 21.55 -38.83
C LYS A 687 -29.40 20.76 -38.36
N GLU A 688 -29.51 20.13 -37.21
CA GLU A 688 -28.46 19.33 -36.56
C GLU A 688 -27.74 18.39 -37.54
N ALA A 689 -28.50 17.75 -38.43
CA ALA A 689 -27.98 16.89 -39.50
C ALA A 689 -26.91 17.55 -40.40
N VAL A 690 -27.08 18.83 -40.75
CA VAL A 690 -26.13 19.55 -41.63
C VAL A 690 -24.85 19.91 -40.88
N VAL A 691 -24.94 20.15 -39.56
CA VAL A 691 -23.77 20.40 -38.73
C VAL A 691 -22.96 19.11 -38.57
N LEU A 692 -23.65 17.98 -38.33
CA LEU A 692 -23.03 16.66 -38.22
C LEU A 692 -22.31 16.26 -39.51
N GLU A 693 -22.93 16.42 -40.68
CA GLU A 693 -22.30 16.13 -41.98
C GLU A 693 -20.99 16.90 -42.18
N LYS A 694 -20.94 18.17 -41.76
CA LYS A 694 -19.72 18.99 -41.85
C LYS A 694 -18.64 18.58 -40.84
N ILE A 695 -19.03 18.09 -39.68
CA ILE A 695 -18.10 17.56 -38.68
C ILE A 695 -17.48 16.26 -39.19
N GLU A 696 -18.30 15.37 -39.75
CA GLU A 696 -17.88 14.11 -40.36
C GLU A 696 -16.94 14.32 -41.57
N ALA A 697 -17.12 15.43 -42.30
CA ALA A 697 -16.20 15.80 -43.38
C ALA A 697 -14.86 16.37 -42.90
N HIS A 698 -14.79 16.93 -41.67
CA HIS A 698 -13.60 17.59 -41.16
C HIS A 698 -12.74 16.69 -40.27
N PHE A 699 -13.37 15.84 -39.46
CA PHE A 699 -12.67 14.95 -38.53
C PHE A 699 -12.80 13.49 -38.97
N PRO A 700 -11.77 12.65 -38.72
CA PRO A 700 -11.84 11.22 -39.01
C PRO A 700 -13.01 10.54 -38.29
N PRO A 701 -13.78 9.66 -38.95
CA PRO A 701 -14.91 8.97 -38.33
C PRO A 701 -14.49 8.08 -37.16
N GLU A 702 -13.30 7.48 -37.24
CA GLU A 702 -12.69 6.72 -36.15
C GLU A 702 -12.55 7.53 -34.86
N TRP A 703 -12.26 8.84 -34.97
CA TRP A 703 -12.14 9.74 -33.83
C TRP A 703 -13.50 10.19 -33.29
N LEU A 704 -14.42 10.54 -34.19
CA LEU A 704 -15.78 10.94 -33.81
C LEU A 704 -16.51 9.84 -33.05
N ASN A 705 -16.33 8.58 -33.46
CA ASN A 705 -16.95 7.41 -32.85
C ASN A 705 -16.41 7.09 -31.43
N ARG A 706 -15.36 7.77 -30.96
CA ARG A 706 -14.85 7.61 -29.59
C ARG A 706 -15.47 8.57 -28.58
N PHE A 707 -16.19 9.59 -29.05
CA PHE A 707 -16.92 10.48 -28.16
C PHE A 707 -18.17 9.79 -27.61
N SER A 708 -18.43 9.98 -26.32
CA SER A 708 -19.68 9.55 -25.65
C SER A 708 -20.91 10.29 -26.20
N GLY A 709 -20.70 11.47 -26.78
CA GLY A 709 -21.73 12.21 -27.51
C GLY A 709 -21.17 13.38 -28.31
N LEU A 710 -21.69 13.54 -29.53
CA LEU A 710 -21.53 14.75 -30.32
C LEU A 710 -22.67 15.70 -29.96
N ILE A 711 -22.34 16.88 -29.43
CA ILE A 711 -23.32 17.80 -28.87
C ILE A 711 -23.34 19.09 -29.66
N VAL A 712 -24.48 19.36 -30.33
CA VAL A 712 -24.68 20.55 -31.12
C VAL A 712 -25.31 21.66 -30.29
N PHE A 713 -24.65 22.82 -30.25
CA PHE A 713 -25.13 24.04 -29.63
C PHE A 713 -25.75 24.96 -30.68
N THR A 714 -26.95 25.45 -30.40
CA THR A 714 -27.69 26.34 -31.31
C THR A 714 -27.41 27.81 -31.01
N PRO A 715 -27.55 28.72 -32.00
CA PRO A 715 -27.56 30.15 -31.73
C PRO A 715 -28.63 30.52 -30.70
N LEU A 716 -28.32 31.51 -29.85
CA LEU A 716 -29.25 31.99 -28.82
C LEU A 716 -30.40 32.77 -29.47
N SER A 717 -31.63 32.49 -29.04
CA SER A 717 -32.79 33.32 -29.36
C SER A 717 -32.73 34.67 -28.62
N GLU A 718 -33.49 35.68 -29.09
CA GLU A 718 -33.54 37.00 -28.43
C GLU A 718 -33.94 36.88 -26.94
N LYS A 719 -34.89 35.99 -26.63
CA LYS A 719 -35.32 35.72 -25.24
C LYS A 719 -34.21 35.07 -24.41
N GLU A 720 -33.47 34.12 -24.97
CA GLU A 720 -32.34 33.49 -24.28
C GLU A 720 -31.20 34.49 -24.08
N ALA A 721 -30.88 35.32 -25.07
CA ALA A 721 -29.89 36.40 -24.95
C ALA A 721 -30.26 37.40 -23.84
N GLU A 722 -31.54 37.80 -23.76
CA GLU A 722 -32.05 38.65 -22.67
C GLU A 722 -31.86 37.98 -21.30
N ALA A 723 -32.17 36.69 -21.19
CA ALA A 723 -32.00 35.93 -19.95
C ALA A 723 -30.51 35.79 -19.56
N VAL A 724 -29.60 35.57 -20.52
CA VAL A 724 -28.15 35.57 -20.28
C VAL A 724 -27.66 36.95 -19.82
N MET A 725 -28.12 38.02 -20.46
CA MET A 725 -27.78 39.40 -20.06
C MET A 725 -28.24 39.67 -18.62
N LYS A 726 -29.48 39.29 -18.29
CA LYS A 726 -30.01 39.40 -16.92
C LYS A 726 -29.15 38.63 -15.91
N LEU A 727 -28.71 37.41 -16.26
CA LEU A 727 -27.85 36.60 -15.41
C LEU A 727 -26.50 37.29 -15.14
N LYS A 728 -25.84 37.82 -16.18
CA LYS A 728 -24.57 38.57 -16.04
C LYS A 728 -24.73 39.84 -15.21
N LEU A 729 -25.80 40.60 -15.41
CA LEU A 729 -26.11 41.78 -14.61
C LEU A 729 -26.37 41.44 -13.14
N ASN A 730 -27.08 40.34 -12.87
CA ASN A 730 -27.25 39.85 -11.50
C ASN A 730 -25.93 39.47 -10.84
N GLN A 731 -24.98 38.87 -11.59
CA GLN A 731 -23.64 38.60 -11.08
C GLN A 731 -22.89 39.89 -10.73
N LEU A 732 -23.03 40.94 -11.54
CA LEU A 732 -22.50 42.27 -11.23
C LEU A 732 -23.15 42.86 -9.97
N SER A 733 -24.48 42.79 -9.84
CA SER A 733 -25.21 43.20 -8.63
C SER A 733 -24.69 42.48 -7.39
N GLN A 734 -24.47 41.17 -7.47
CA GLN A 734 -23.93 40.38 -6.35
C GLN A 734 -22.51 40.80 -5.95
N LYS A 735 -21.66 41.17 -6.93
CA LYS A 735 -20.31 41.71 -6.64
C LYS A 735 -20.38 43.07 -5.94
N LEU A 736 -21.28 43.95 -6.38
CA LEU A 736 -21.50 45.27 -5.79
C LEU A 736 -22.15 45.18 -4.40
N LEU A 737 -23.01 44.19 -4.18
CA LEU A 737 -23.65 43.94 -2.88
C LEU A 737 -22.62 43.62 -1.79
N LYS A 738 -21.52 42.94 -2.13
CA LYS A 738 -20.38 42.73 -1.22
C LYS A 738 -19.69 44.03 -0.79
N GLN A 739 -19.84 45.10 -1.57
CA GLN A 739 -19.38 46.45 -1.26
C GLN A 739 -20.50 47.29 -0.61
N GLU A 740 -21.57 46.64 -0.17
CA GLU A 740 -22.79 47.24 0.37
C GLU A 740 -23.56 48.11 -0.63
N ILE A 741 -23.42 47.87 -1.93
CA ILE A 741 -24.13 48.61 -2.98
C ILE A 741 -25.23 47.71 -3.56
N GLU A 742 -26.49 48.08 -3.31
CA GLU A 742 -27.64 47.34 -3.81
C GLU A 742 -28.13 47.97 -5.12
N ILE A 743 -28.03 47.21 -6.21
CA ILE A 743 -28.42 47.66 -7.55
C ILE A 743 -29.33 46.65 -8.25
N SER A 744 -30.36 47.17 -8.90
CA SER A 744 -31.23 46.43 -9.82
C SER A 744 -31.33 47.13 -11.18
N PHE A 745 -31.71 46.36 -12.19
CA PHE A 745 -31.75 46.81 -13.58
C PHE A 745 -33.17 46.68 -14.11
N ALA A 746 -33.70 47.75 -14.73
CA ALA A 746 -35.00 47.71 -15.39
C ALA A 746 -34.98 46.75 -16.60
N GLU A 747 -36.12 46.12 -16.92
CA GLU A 747 -36.21 45.21 -18.06
C GLU A 747 -35.87 45.89 -19.40
N THR A 748 -36.19 47.17 -19.54
CA THR A 748 -35.83 47.99 -20.71
C THR A 748 -34.32 48.06 -20.92
N VAL A 749 -33.56 48.25 -19.83
CA VAL A 749 -32.09 48.28 -19.85
C VAL A 749 -31.52 46.91 -20.22
N ILE A 750 -32.07 45.83 -19.66
CA ILE A 750 -31.64 44.46 -19.99
C ILE A 750 -31.85 44.16 -21.48
N LYS A 751 -33.02 44.53 -22.03
CA LYS A 751 -33.33 44.36 -23.46
C LYS A 751 -32.40 45.16 -24.35
N GLN A 752 -32.14 46.41 -24.00
CA GLN A 752 -31.23 47.27 -24.75
C GLN A 752 -29.80 46.70 -24.75
N LEU A 753 -29.27 46.34 -23.58
CA LEU A 753 -27.94 45.73 -23.45
C LEU A 753 -27.85 44.38 -24.18
N SER A 754 -28.93 43.59 -24.17
CA SER A 754 -28.99 42.31 -24.89
C SER A 754 -28.79 42.52 -26.40
N ARG A 755 -29.52 43.47 -26.99
CA ARG A 755 -29.43 43.78 -28.43
C ARG A 755 -28.04 44.28 -28.86
N GLU A 756 -27.36 44.99 -27.98
CA GLU A 756 -26.01 45.51 -28.25
C GLU A 756 -24.90 44.49 -27.94
N GLY A 757 -25.09 43.67 -26.91
CA GLY A 757 -24.09 42.71 -26.41
C GLY A 757 -24.11 41.34 -27.10
N PHE A 758 -25.19 41.00 -27.81
CA PHE A 758 -25.34 39.74 -28.52
C PHE A 758 -25.54 39.97 -30.00
N SER A 759 -24.76 39.26 -30.82
CA SER A 759 -24.95 39.24 -32.27
C SER A 759 -25.00 37.81 -32.79
N THR A 760 -25.66 37.61 -33.91
CA THR A 760 -25.70 36.31 -34.61
C THR A 760 -24.31 35.84 -35.06
N LYS A 761 -23.36 36.76 -35.25
CA LYS A 761 -22.00 36.47 -35.71
C LYS A 761 -21.00 36.15 -34.58
N TRP A 762 -21.13 36.82 -33.44
CA TRP A 762 -20.14 36.73 -32.33
C TRP A 762 -20.71 36.13 -31.04
N GLY A 763 -22.00 35.75 -31.04
CA GLY A 763 -22.71 35.28 -29.86
C GLY A 763 -22.65 36.30 -28.72
N GLY A 764 -22.51 35.81 -27.49
CA GLY A 764 -22.39 36.65 -26.29
C GLY A 764 -20.99 37.16 -25.94
N ARG A 765 -19.98 37.01 -26.83
CA ARG A 765 -18.60 37.41 -26.52
C ARG A 765 -18.46 38.92 -26.23
N GLN A 766 -19.34 39.76 -26.78
CA GLN A 766 -19.34 41.21 -26.56
C GLN A 766 -20.11 41.65 -25.31
N ALA A 767 -20.93 40.78 -24.73
CA ALA A 767 -21.81 41.12 -23.61
C ALA A 767 -21.04 41.67 -22.40
N ASP A 768 -19.93 41.04 -22.02
CA ASP A 768 -19.12 41.50 -20.88
C ASP A 768 -18.51 42.88 -21.13
N ARG A 769 -18.08 43.15 -22.36
CA ARG A 769 -17.56 44.45 -22.76
C ARG A 769 -18.64 45.53 -22.72
N VAL A 770 -19.83 45.23 -23.24
CA VAL A 770 -20.97 46.16 -23.21
C VAL A 770 -21.39 46.48 -21.77
N ILE A 771 -21.44 45.47 -20.89
CA ILE A 771 -21.70 45.68 -19.46
C ILE A 771 -20.61 46.56 -18.84
N GLN A 772 -19.33 46.31 -19.13
CA GLN A 772 -18.25 47.12 -18.59
C GLN A 772 -18.31 48.58 -19.07
N GLU A 773 -18.45 48.79 -20.37
CA GLU A 773 -18.43 50.13 -20.98
C GLU A 773 -19.66 50.96 -20.62
N LYS A 774 -20.85 50.37 -20.63
CA LYS A 774 -22.11 51.11 -20.46
C LYS A 774 -22.68 51.06 -19.05
N VAL A 775 -22.45 49.97 -18.31
CA VAL A 775 -23.04 49.78 -16.97
C VAL A 775 -22.01 50.05 -15.89
N ALA A 776 -20.86 49.36 -15.90
CA ALA A 776 -19.88 49.47 -14.83
C ALA A 776 -19.26 50.87 -14.75
N ASN A 777 -18.93 51.49 -15.89
CA ASN A 777 -18.42 52.86 -15.95
C ASN A 777 -19.45 53.86 -15.40
N LEU A 778 -20.72 53.73 -15.79
CA LEU A 778 -21.79 54.60 -15.30
C LEU A 778 -21.98 54.45 -13.78
N ILE A 779 -21.98 53.21 -13.27
CA ILE A 779 -22.05 52.94 -11.83
C ILE A 779 -20.86 53.58 -11.11
N ALA A 780 -19.64 53.41 -11.61
CA ALA A 780 -18.43 53.97 -11.01
C ALA A 780 -18.51 55.51 -10.95
N GLU A 781 -18.93 56.16 -12.04
CA GLU A 781 -19.14 57.60 -12.09
C GLU A 781 -20.18 58.06 -11.07
N LYS A 782 -21.31 57.35 -10.95
CA LYS A 782 -22.40 57.68 -10.01
C LYS A 782 -22.00 57.46 -8.55
N ILE A 783 -21.14 56.48 -8.26
CA ILE A 783 -20.53 56.28 -6.95
C ILE A 783 -19.60 57.46 -6.62
N LEU A 784 -18.73 57.86 -7.56
CA LEU A 784 -17.80 58.99 -7.37
C LEU A 784 -18.53 60.32 -7.17
N LYS A 785 -19.66 60.52 -7.85
CA LYS A 785 -20.55 61.69 -7.68
C LYS A 785 -21.39 61.65 -6.40
N GLY A 786 -21.36 60.56 -5.64
CA GLY A 786 -22.15 60.38 -4.41
C GLY A 786 -23.65 60.16 -4.63
N GLU A 787 -24.07 59.90 -5.87
CA GLU A 787 -25.46 59.65 -6.25
C GLU A 787 -25.89 58.21 -5.90
N VAL A 788 -24.95 57.27 -5.89
CA VAL A 788 -25.14 55.90 -5.43
C VAL A 788 -24.46 55.74 -4.07
N LYS A 789 -25.26 55.47 -3.04
CA LYS A 789 -24.79 55.34 -1.65
C LYS A 789 -24.84 53.89 -1.18
N LYS A 790 -23.96 53.56 -0.24
CA LYS A 790 -23.99 52.27 0.45
C LYS A 790 -25.33 52.08 1.16
N ARG A 791 -25.85 50.84 1.10
CA ARG A 791 -27.08 50.38 1.75
C ARG A 791 -28.35 51.11 1.30
N GLN A 792 -28.31 51.75 0.12
CA GLN A 792 -29.49 52.32 -0.51
C GLN A 792 -29.75 51.60 -1.85
N PRO A 793 -30.95 51.06 -2.07
CA PRO A 793 -31.29 50.39 -3.31
C PRO A 793 -31.34 51.40 -4.45
N TRP A 794 -30.60 51.12 -5.51
CA TRP A 794 -30.59 51.94 -6.72
C TRP A 794 -31.08 51.11 -7.91
N ILE A 795 -31.92 51.73 -8.76
CA ILE A 795 -32.47 51.09 -9.96
C ILE A 795 -31.95 51.82 -11.18
N LEU A 796 -31.16 51.15 -12.01
CA LEU A 796 -30.77 51.68 -13.30
C LEU A 796 -31.96 51.54 -14.27
N LYS A 797 -32.63 52.67 -14.53
CA LYS A 797 -33.83 52.71 -15.38
C LYS A 797 -33.51 52.97 -16.86
N ASN A 798 -32.44 53.73 -17.14
CA ASN A 798 -32.01 54.13 -18.48
C ASN A 798 -30.46 54.17 -18.55
N LEU A 799 -29.91 53.97 -19.75
CA LEU A 799 -28.47 54.05 -20.05
C LEU A 799 -28.07 55.39 -20.66
#